data_AF-A0A931XYB0-F1
#
_entry.id   AF-A0A931XYB0-F1
#
_cell.length_a   1.000
_cell.length_b   1.000
_cell.length_c   1.000
_cell.angle_alpha   90.00
_cell.angle_beta   90.00
_cell.angle_gamma   90.00
#
_symmetry.space_group_name_H-M   'P 1'
#
loop_
_entity.id
_entity.type
_entity.pdbx_description
1 polymer ?
#
loop_
_entity_poly.entity_id
_entity_poly.type
_entity_poly.pdbx_seq_one_letter_code
_entity_poly.pdbx_strand_id
1 'polypeptide(L)'
;EAVDVADAAAPRSSGRDVMQRLVRIPGARSLVSARAAGGFAGSLQTELRDGAPPRVAPRASPDAWIEIRDEALPPGPGEWVDGARVFPGADDLVLIPGASRLEDLRLLHAPRDAAEIRQHLRVGPAITRLELDEGRLLARDAGGTVRLAADAPFAIDATGKRRVGVVTLAPEGDDQLLTIRWSLEGCAFPVVLDPAWSTVPSMKRVRYEHGAVRMRSGRVLVVGGRDALDGYHSQAEVYDPIANAWTLLAGGGQVINPATAVADDGKVVVEGWPTSQVYDPATNVWTETADASKARAEPIAVPIAPSKVLIAGGQQTSVFSSAEILDTTTLVRTPTVATMTAARAGFGAVRLSDGRVLLAGGVGATSDLSTAEIFDPATGAFTATGSMTAARRLLTLLRLPSGKVLAVDATSADLFDPATGTWSAAGTFARHDRGAYLLDGGWALTVGGPSFAPKTLTDAWDPVSNAWYSAGSMAVARTGHAGVALADGTVLVTGGRDPEPTSTAEVFSRLFDGATCAGRGECRSGFCADGRCCSSACTGPCQACDTPSAPGTCTSVSGAPKHGDCGAYATCAAGACSATCATSGDCAATHRCVASACVPKLTNGAACAAASDCTSGFCVDGVCCNRACSAQCESCAETGGVGTCANRIGAPIGGRPACASGDPACGPRCDGTIATHCVPAWDGAPCSENKCVDGVESHYSVCDGKGLCKDVKKACGAYACGGFKCNTSCALTVECAAGFVCTDGKCVAASGLGKSCLGPDTCASGFCTDGVCCGVASCGEGKSCATPAARGRCAKLNGQTCAADAECGSGACADGVCCESRCGGQCEACDVAGFLGECRPIKGAPRAGRPACVAGTDVCSATSCDGVRVDECAAFAREDTECRAQSCADGLATRPARCDGKGACPAVLTSPCNGYGCDPTTKDCRTTCAADADCFGDFRCLESKCVRRGARCSPDGTALVSADGVSASCSPYVCASDACRTKCGTTGDCQAGFVCDPGSLACVAPAGATEDSGGGCAVGRTAGGPLPWLAALSALGLARRSRERRRTAMRR
;
A
#
# COMPACT_ATOMS: atom_id res chain seq x y z
N GLU A 1 9.27 10.81 60.53
CA GLU A 1 8.39 9.64 60.30
C GLU A 1 8.48 9.35 58.80
N ALA A 2 8.94 8.18 58.34
CA ALA A 2 8.25 6.89 58.45
C ALA A 2 6.86 7.01 57.79
N VAL A 3 6.51 6.33 56.69
CA VAL A 3 7.01 5.05 56.13
C VAL A 3 6.85 5.05 54.59
N ASP A 4 7.70 4.27 53.91
CA ASP A 4 7.64 3.70 52.54
C ASP A 4 6.63 4.24 51.50
N VAL A 5 7.12 4.46 50.28
CA VAL A 5 6.82 3.52 49.17
C VAL A 5 8.10 3.30 48.37
N ALA A 6 8.62 2.07 48.44
CA ALA A 6 9.79 1.63 47.70
C ALA A 6 9.43 1.01 46.33
N ASP A 7 10.49 0.72 45.59
CA ASP A 7 10.67 -0.46 44.74
C ASP A 7 10.07 -0.54 43.31
N ALA A 8 11.04 -0.50 42.39
CA ALA A 8 11.45 -1.64 41.56
C ALA A 8 10.65 -2.03 40.31
N ALA A 9 11.42 -2.58 39.37
CA ALA A 9 10.97 -3.30 38.18
C ALA A 9 9.92 -2.57 37.31
N ALA A 10 10.38 -1.86 36.28
CA ALA A 10 9.62 -1.83 35.03
C ALA A 10 9.63 -3.26 34.46
N PRO A 11 8.50 -4.00 34.42
CA PRO A 11 8.53 -5.42 34.07
C PRO A 11 8.60 -5.59 32.54
N ARG A 12 8.16 -6.75 32.04
CA ARG A 12 7.36 -6.78 30.80
C ARG A 12 6.51 -5.50 30.78
N SER A 13 6.57 -4.68 29.73
CA SER A 13 5.78 -3.46 29.68
C SER A 13 4.33 -3.85 29.86
N SER A 14 3.78 -3.63 31.06
CA SER A 14 2.41 -4.07 31.38
C SER A 14 1.54 -3.51 30.28
N GLY A 15 0.64 -4.30 29.71
CA GLY A 15 -0.02 -3.91 28.45
C GLY A 15 -0.77 -2.58 28.54
N ARG A 16 -0.97 -2.04 29.74
CA ARG A 16 -1.34 -0.65 30.04
C ARG A 16 -0.46 0.42 29.35
N ASP A 17 0.86 0.28 29.28
CA ASP A 17 1.72 1.29 28.65
C ASP A 17 1.62 1.25 27.12
N VAL A 18 1.45 0.04 26.56
CA VAL A 18 1.13 -0.16 25.14
C VAL A 18 -0.25 0.43 24.84
N MET A 19 -1.24 0.19 25.71
CA MET A 19 -2.57 0.82 25.64
C MET A 19 -2.53 2.34 25.79
N GLN A 20 -1.74 2.92 26.70
CA GLN A 20 -1.62 4.38 26.84
C GLN A 20 -1.04 5.06 25.60
N ARG A 21 -0.24 4.33 24.79
CA ARG A 21 0.21 4.79 23.46
C ARG A 21 -0.87 4.58 22.38
N LEU A 22 -1.54 3.42 22.35
CA LEU A 22 -2.64 3.14 21.41
C LEU A 22 -3.85 4.09 21.59
N VAL A 23 -4.19 4.45 22.83
CA VAL A 23 -5.31 5.36 23.19
C VAL A 23 -5.05 6.82 22.76
N ARG A 24 -3.84 7.15 22.27
CA ARG A 24 -3.50 8.50 21.79
C ARG A 24 -3.21 8.61 20.29
N ILE A 25 -3.35 7.53 19.51
CA ILE A 25 -3.28 7.57 18.05
C ILE A 25 -4.72 7.46 17.49
N PRO A 26 -5.30 8.52 16.91
CA PRO A 26 -6.62 8.43 16.29
C PRO A 26 -6.58 7.58 15.02
N GLY A 27 -7.24 6.41 15.03
CA GLY A 27 -7.43 5.57 13.84
C GLY A 27 -6.42 4.43 13.64
N ALA A 28 -6.20 3.61 14.67
CA ALA A 28 -5.37 2.40 14.62
C ALA A 28 -5.96 1.23 15.47
N ARG A 29 -5.97 0.00 14.92
CA ARG A 29 -6.72 -1.26 15.26
C ARG A 29 -6.48 -2.26 14.07
N SER A 30 -7.19 -3.39 13.84
CA SER A 30 -6.86 -4.41 12.79
C SER A 30 -7.88 -5.54 12.54
N LEU A 31 -7.72 -6.23 11.39
CA LEU A 31 -8.30 -7.51 10.99
C LEU A 31 -7.37 -8.69 11.36
N VAL A 32 -7.82 -9.92 11.62
CA VAL A 32 -8.82 -10.73 10.88
C VAL A 32 -10.13 -10.91 11.66
N SER A 33 -11.24 -10.38 11.12
CA SER A 33 -12.56 -10.37 11.76
C SER A 33 -13.34 -11.68 11.53
N ALA A 34 -13.03 -12.77 12.24
CA ALA A 34 -13.85 -13.99 12.18
C ALA A 34 -15.25 -13.76 12.77
N ARG A 35 -16.31 -13.77 11.94
CA ARG A 35 -17.72 -13.63 12.34
C ARG A 35 -18.50 -14.90 12.02
N ALA A 36 -19.46 -15.27 12.88
CA ALA A 36 -20.43 -16.32 12.57
C ALA A 36 -21.34 -15.89 11.40
N ALA A 37 -21.67 -16.81 10.50
CA ALA A 37 -22.49 -16.55 9.32
C ALA A 37 -23.74 -17.45 9.26
N GLY A 38 -24.74 -17.04 8.47
CA GLY A 38 -25.94 -17.84 8.19
C GLY A 38 -26.98 -17.91 9.32
N GLY A 39 -27.36 -16.78 9.92
CA GLY A 39 -28.47 -16.72 10.90
C GLY A 39 -28.13 -17.22 12.32
N PHE A 40 -26.87 -17.59 12.58
CA PHE A 40 -26.35 -17.97 13.90
C PHE A 40 -25.61 -16.81 14.59
N ALA A 41 -25.98 -15.58 14.28
CA ALA A 41 -25.47 -14.39 14.95
C ALA A 41 -25.97 -14.33 16.39
N GLY A 42 -25.07 -14.04 17.34
CA GLY A 42 -25.43 -13.89 18.76
C GLY A 42 -24.37 -14.42 19.74
N SER A 43 -23.57 -15.41 19.36
CA SER A 43 -22.35 -15.70 20.13
C SER A 43 -21.32 -16.55 19.38
N LEU A 44 -20.07 -16.07 19.39
CA LEU A 44 -18.91 -16.95 19.27
C LEU A 44 -18.57 -17.53 20.65
N GLN A 45 -17.98 -18.71 20.64
CA GLN A 45 -17.09 -19.20 21.69
C GLN A 45 -15.67 -19.00 21.17
N THR A 46 -14.95 -18.11 21.83
CA THR A 46 -13.51 -17.93 21.65
C THR A 46 -12.81 -18.60 22.81
N GLU A 47 -12.13 -19.72 22.55
CA GLU A 47 -11.29 -20.36 23.56
C GLU A 47 -9.89 -19.76 23.52
N LEU A 48 -9.60 -18.88 24.49
CA LEU A 48 -8.28 -18.33 24.76
C LEU A 48 -7.69 -19.01 26.00
N ARG A 49 -7.40 -20.31 25.90
CA ARG A 49 -6.76 -21.06 26.99
C ARG A 49 -5.28 -20.69 27.13
N ASP A 50 -4.67 -20.94 28.29
CA ASP A 50 -3.22 -20.78 28.47
C ASP A 50 -2.47 -21.91 27.76
N GLY A 51 -1.48 -21.55 26.94
CA GLY A 51 -0.67 -22.50 26.18
C GLY A 51 -1.38 -23.21 25.01
N ALA A 52 -2.60 -22.79 24.62
CA ALA A 52 -3.30 -23.34 23.46
C ALA A 52 -3.61 -22.24 22.42
N PRO A 53 -3.72 -22.60 21.12
CA PRO A 53 -4.02 -21.62 20.07
C PRO A 53 -5.44 -21.06 20.22
N PRO A 54 -5.69 -19.80 19.80
CA PRO A 54 -7.04 -19.24 19.76
C PRO A 54 -7.95 -20.07 18.84
N ARG A 55 -9.03 -20.61 19.41
CA ARG A 55 -10.09 -21.30 18.66
C ARG A 55 -11.37 -20.47 18.67
N VAL A 56 -11.97 -20.32 17.50
CA VAL A 56 -13.18 -19.53 17.24
C VAL A 56 -14.27 -20.44 16.69
N ALA A 57 -15.42 -20.51 17.35
CA ALA A 57 -16.57 -21.34 16.96
C ALA A 57 -17.88 -20.58 17.11
N PRO A 58 -18.87 -20.70 16.21
CA PRO A 58 -20.25 -20.29 16.50
C PRO A 58 -20.81 -21.14 17.64
N ARG A 59 -21.37 -20.55 18.71
CA ARG A 59 -21.91 -21.36 19.83
C ARG A 59 -23.07 -22.28 19.42
N ALA A 60 -23.80 -21.92 18.38
CA ALA A 60 -24.86 -22.74 17.81
C ALA A 60 -24.35 -23.86 16.87
N SER A 61 -23.04 -23.91 16.62
CA SER A 61 -22.37 -24.95 15.84
C SER A 61 -20.94 -25.10 16.37
N PRO A 62 -20.76 -25.60 17.62
CA PRO A 62 -19.46 -25.61 18.29
C PRO A 62 -18.43 -26.47 17.55
N ASP A 63 -18.88 -27.42 16.74
CA ASP A 63 -18.06 -28.27 15.86
C ASP A 63 -17.62 -27.58 14.55
N ALA A 64 -18.16 -26.40 14.24
CA ALA A 64 -17.85 -25.58 13.07
C ALA A 64 -16.80 -24.50 13.41
N TRP A 65 -15.67 -24.95 13.98
CA TRP A 65 -14.62 -24.06 14.50
C TRP A 65 -13.48 -23.81 13.50
N ILE A 66 -12.75 -22.71 13.70
CA ILE A 66 -11.41 -22.48 13.17
C ILE A 66 -10.47 -22.27 14.37
N GLU A 67 -9.37 -23.01 14.40
CA GLU A 67 -8.26 -22.81 15.32
C GLU A 67 -7.14 -22.14 14.54
N ILE A 68 -6.66 -21.00 15.05
CA ILE A 68 -5.68 -20.15 14.38
C ILE A 68 -4.34 -20.36 15.10
N ARG A 69 -3.40 -21.05 14.45
CA ARG A 69 -2.03 -21.22 14.91
C ARG A 69 -1.12 -20.26 14.15
N ASP A 70 -0.92 -19.07 14.70
CA ASP A 70 0.07 -18.12 14.19
C ASP A 70 1.49 -18.64 14.47
N GLU A 71 2.36 -18.62 13.47
CA GLU A 71 3.76 -19.08 13.62
C GLU A 71 4.58 -18.18 14.55
N ALA A 72 4.19 -16.92 14.72
CA ALA A 72 4.88 -15.95 15.55
C ALA A 72 4.38 -15.90 17.02
N LEU A 73 3.40 -16.74 17.40
CA LEU A 73 2.92 -16.83 18.78
C LEU A 73 4.05 -17.31 19.72
N PRO A 74 4.53 -16.48 20.67
CA PRO A 74 5.57 -16.90 21.59
C PRO A 74 5.02 -17.96 22.56
N PRO A 75 5.81 -18.99 22.94
CA PRO A 75 5.36 -20.02 23.86
C PRO A 75 5.20 -19.47 25.29
N GLY A 76 3.97 -19.12 25.66
CA GLY A 76 3.61 -18.67 27.01
C GLY A 76 2.17 -18.13 27.13
N PRO A 77 1.68 -17.89 28.36
CA PRO A 77 0.41 -17.23 28.58
C PRO A 77 0.52 -15.72 28.29
N GLY A 78 -0.31 -15.22 27.37
CA GLY A 78 -0.45 -13.78 27.11
C GLY A 78 -1.11 -13.03 28.28
N GLU A 79 -0.73 -11.77 28.46
CA GLU A 79 -1.20 -10.87 29.53
C GLU A 79 -2.58 -10.29 29.20
N TRP A 80 -3.51 -10.31 30.15
CA TRP A 80 -4.83 -9.68 29.97
C TRP A 80 -4.81 -8.21 30.38
N VAL A 81 -5.13 -7.32 29.45
CA VAL A 81 -5.24 -5.87 29.69
C VAL A 81 -6.50 -5.32 29.05
N ASP A 82 -7.34 -4.68 29.86
CA ASP A 82 -8.55 -3.95 29.47
C ASP A 82 -9.50 -4.73 28.53
N GLY A 83 -9.54 -6.06 28.69
CA GLY A 83 -10.37 -6.98 27.91
C GLY A 83 -9.70 -7.58 26.67
N ALA A 84 -8.48 -7.14 26.33
CA ALA A 84 -7.62 -7.74 25.32
C ALA A 84 -6.60 -8.70 25.96
N ARG A 85 -6.09 -9.66 25.19
CA ARG A 85 -4.98 -10.56 25.57
C ARG A 85 -3.76 -10.24 24.71
N VAL A 86 -2.73 -9.71 25.34
CA VAL A 86 -1.49 -9.21 24.73
C VAL A 86 -0.39 -10.27 24.85
N PHE A 87 0.28 -10.60 23.75
CA PHE A 87 1.49 -11.41 23.75
C PHE A 87 2.63 -10.50 23.30
N PRO A 88 3.40 -9.93 24.24
CA PRO A 88 4.45 -8.97 23.91
C PRO A 88 5.61 -9.66 23.19
N GLY A 89 6.20 -9.00 22.19
CA GLY A 89 7.21 -9.58 21.32
C GLY A 89 8.04 -8.54 20.57
N ALA A 90 8.74 -8.97 19.52
CA ALA A 90 9.37 -8.03 18.56
C ALA A 90 8.30 -7.28 17.74
N ASP A 91 7.20 -7.96 17.47
CA ASP A 91 5.92 -7.40 17.06
C ASP A 91 4.89 -7.86 18.10
N ASP A 92 4.13 -6.93 18.70
CA ASP A 92 3.15 -7.34 19.71
C ASP A 92 1.90 -7.92 19.04
N LEU A 93 1.40 -9.01 19.60
CA LEU A 93 0.07 -9.54 19.31
C LEU A 93 -0.93 -9.02 20.33
N VAL A 94 -2.05 -8.46 19.87
CA VAL A 94 -3.19 -8.10 20.70
C VAL A 94 -4.44 -8.82 20.19
N LEU A 95 -4.94 -9.81 20.96
CA LEU A 95 -6.21 -10.48 20.69
C LEU A 95 -7.34 -9.77 21.45
N ILE A 96 -8.36 -9.28 20.76
CA ILE A 96 -9.54 -8.64 21.37
C ILE A 96 -10.77 -9.56 21.18
N PRO A 97 -11.14 -10.37 22.20
CA PRO A 97 -12.33 -11.21 22.14
C PRO A 97 -13.62 -10.39 22.34
N GLY A 98 -14.45 -10.34 21.32
CA GLY A 98 -15.82 -9.80 21.36
C GLY A 98 -16.88 -10.89 21.38
N ALA A 99 -18.13 -10.52 21.68
CA ALA A 99 -19.24 -11.48 21.74
C ALA A 99 -19.55 -12.19 20.41
N SER A 100 -19.26 -11.53 19.27
CA SER A 100 -19.58 -11.99 17.91
C SER A 100 -18.37 -12.02 16.96
N ARG A 101 -17.18 -11.67 17.44
CA ARG A 101 -15.91 -11.66 16.68
C ARG A 101 -14.69 -11.81 17.59
N LEU A 102 -13.60 -12.37 17.07
CA LEU A 102 -12.25 -12.18 17.61
C LEU A 102 -11.53 -11.19 16.69
N GLU A 103 -10.85 -10.19 17.24
CA GLU A 103 -9.92 -9.34 16.50
C GLU A 103 -8.46 -9.72 16.85
N ASP A 104 -7.57 -9.65 15.88
CA ASP A 104 -6.12 -9.80 16.04
C ASP A 104 -5.45 -8.51 15.52
N LEU A 105 -4.69 -7.84 16.38
CA LEU A 105 -3.85 -6.70 16.01
C LEU A 105 -2.38 -7.11 16.09
N ARG A 106 -1.60 -6.71 15.08
CA ARG A 106 -0.13 -6.71 15.16
C ARG A 106 0.37 -5.27 15.23
N LEU A 107 1.18 -5.00 16.23
CA LEU A 107 1.88 -3.73 16.38
C LEU A 107 3.34 -3.93 15.98
N LEU A 108 3.72 -3.38 14.84
CA LEU A 108 5.06 -3.53 14.30
C LEU A 108 5.91 -2.36 14.79
N HIS A 109 6.93 -2.62 15.61
CA HIS A 109 7.69 -1.56 16.30
C HIS A 109 8.92 -1.06 15.52
N ALA A 110 9.41 -1.83 14.55
CA ALA A 110 10.68 -1.58 13.86
C ALA A 110 10.56 -1.59 12.33
N PRO A 111 11.31 -0.72 11.60
CA PRO A 111 11.27 -0.65 10.14
C PRO A 111 11.59 -1.95 9.41
N ARG A 112 10.84 -2.20 8.31
CA ARG A 112 11.05 -3.31 7.37
C ARG A 112 10.31 -3.05 6.05
N ASP A 113 10.81 -3.62 4.95
CA ASP A 113 10.29 -3.39 3.61
C ASP A 113 8.98 -4.14 3.32
N ALA A 114 8.71 -5.19 4.07
CA ALA A 114 7.46 -5.94 4.05
C ALA A 114 7.14 -6.51 5.44
N ALA A 115 5.85 -6.78 5.68
CA ALA A 115 5.42 -7.69 6.74
C ALA A 115 4.72 -8.90 6.13
N GLU A 116 4.94 -10.06 6.73
CA GLU A 116 4.25 -11.31 6.42
C GLU A 116 3.71 -11.88 7.74
N ILE A 117 2.47 -12.34 7.72
CA ILE A 117 1.88 -13.14 8.79
C ILE A 117 1.49 -14.48 8.19
N ARG A 118 1.87 -15.56 8.88
CA ARG A 118 1.53 -16.94 8.52
C ARG A 118 0.77 -17.60 9.64
N GLN A 119 -0.40 -18.14 9.29
CA GLN A 119 -1.34 -18.73 10.23
C GLN A 119 -1.79 -20.09 9.69
N HIS A 120 -1.49 -21.13 10.46
CA HIS A 120 -1.99 -22.48 10.24
C HIS A 120 -3.43 -22.55 10.75
N LEU A 121 -4.38 -22.64 9.82
CA LEU A 121 -5.80 -22.73 10.11
C LEU A 121 -6.21 -24.20 10.17
N ARG A 122 -6.50 -24.69 11.37
CA ARG A 122 -7.15 -25.98 11.54
C ARG A 122 -8.66 -25.79 11.65
N VAL A 123 -9.45 -26.62 11.00
CA VAL A 123 -10.92 -26.51 11.04
C VAL A 123 -11.57 -27.67 11.79
N GLY A 124 -12.73 -27.37 12.39
CA GLY A 124 -13.58 -28.34 13.05
C GLY A 124 -14.36 -29.21 12.07
N PRO A 125 -14.84 -30.39 12.50
CA PRO A 125 -15.39 -31.41 11.63
C PRO A 125 -16.69 -31.00 10.90
N ALA A 126 -17.34 -29.90 11.28
CA ALA A 126 -18.49 -29.35 10.56
C ALA A 126 -18.12 -28.35 9.45
N ILE A 127 -16.84 -27.96 9.31
CA ILE A 127 -16.31 -27.20 8.18
C ILE A 127 -15.72 -28.17 7.17
N THR A 128 -16.13 -28.10 5.91
CA THR A 128 -15.60 -28.94 4.82
C THR A 128 -14.80 -28.17 3.78
N ARG A 129 -14.80 -26.83 3.84
CA ARG A 129 -14.00 -25.99 2.94
C ARG A 129 -13.64 -24.67 3.60
N LEU A 130 -12.38 -24.27 3.45
CA LEU A 130 -11.95 -22.87 3.50
C LEU A 130 -11.71 -22.39 2.06
N GLU A 131 -12.15 -21.18 1.73
CA GLU A 131 -11.92 -20.55 0.41
C GLU A 131 -11.71 -19.03 0.57
N LEU A 132 -11.05 -18.42 -0.41
CA LEU A 132 -10.92 -16.96 -0.52
C LEU A 132 -11.87 -16.43 -1.59
N ASP A 133 -12.64 -15.40 -1.24
CA ASP A 133 -13.59 -14.70 -2.11
C ASP A 133 -13.27 -13.19 -2.05
N GLU A 134 -12.77 -12.61 -3.14
CA GLU A 134 -12.27 -11.21 -3.20
C GLU A 134 -11.29 -10.83 -2.05
N GLY A 135 -10.48 -11.79 -1.58
CA GLY A 135 -9.53 -11.63 -0.47
C GLY A 135 -10.13 -11.88 0.93
N ARG A 136 -11.43 -12.12 1.03
CA ARG A 136 -12.14 -12.53 2.26
C ARG A 136 -12.04 -14.05 2.46
N LEU A 137 -11.67 -14.48 3.65
CA LEU A 137 -11.70 -15.90 4.05
C LEU A 137 -13.12 -16.33 4.39
N LEU A 138 -13.61 -17.40 3.77
CA LEU A 138 -14.91 -18.02 4.02
C LEU A 138 -14.74 -19.48 4.44
N ALA A 139 -15.41 -19.89 5.51
CA ALA A 139 -15.46 -21.27 5.99
C ALA A 139 -16.86 -21.84 5.83
N ARG A 140 -17.00 -22.90 5.04
CA ARG A 140 -18.29 -23.51 4.69
C ARG A 140 -18.44 -24.92 5.24
N ASP A 141 -19.68 -25.25 5.58
CA ASP A 141 -20.08 -26.63 5.85
C ASP A 141 -20.31 -27.45 4.56
N ALA A 142 -20.64 -28.74 4.73
CA ALA A 142 -20.90 -29.67 3.64
C ALA A 142 -22.07 -29.25 2.72
N GLY A 143 -22.98 -28.38 3.20
CA GLY A 143 -24.08 -27.82 2.44
C GLY A 143 -23.73 -26.52 1.71
N GLY A 144 -22.47 -26.05 1.79
CA GLY A 144 -22.02 -24.79 1.22
C GLY A 144 -22.41 -23.55 2.03
N THR A 145 -23.00 -23.72 3.22
CA THR A 145 -23.39 -22.60 4.08
C THR A 145 -22.14 -22.05 4.76
N VAL A 146 -21.91 -20.73 4.63
CA VAL A 146 -20.83 -20.06 5.36
C VAL A 146 -21.16 -20.10 6.86
N ARG A 147 -20.23 -20.64 7.66
CA ARG A 147 -20.33 -20.74 9.12
C ARG A 147 -19.44 -19.72 9.82
N LEU A 148 -18.26 -19.46 9.26
CA LEU A 148 -17.35 -18.39 9.69
C LEU A 148 -16.86 -17.62 8.46
N ALA A 149 -16.66 -16.31 8.59
CA ALA A 149 -16.11 -15.46 7.53
C ALA A 149 -15.23 -14.35 8.12
N ALA A 150 -14.17 -13.94 7.41
CA ALA A 150 -13.29 -12.85 7.82
C ALA A 150 -12.70 -12.06 6.65
N ASP A 151 -12.72 -10.73 6.76
CA ASP A 151 -12.36 -9.82 5.68
C ASP A 151 -10.83 -9.64 5.52
N ALA A 152 -10.38 -9.01 4.42
CA ALA A 152 -8.95 -8.82 4.12
C ALA A 152 -8.31 -7.70 4.96
N PRO A 153 -7.16 -7.94 5.63
CA PRO A 153 -6.52 -6.96 6.51
C PRO A 153 -5.68 -5.93 5.75
N PHE A 154 -5.17 -4.93 6.45
CA PHE A 154 -4.38 -3.84 5.87
C PHE A 154 -3.37 -3.30 6.87
N ALA A 155 -2.38 -2.52 6.45
CA ALA A 155 -1.47 -1.79 7.34
C ALA A 155 -1.85 -0.31 7.42
N ILE A 156 -1.49 0.34 8.52
CA ILE A 156 -1.53 1.78 8.78
C ILE A 156 -0.25 2.13 9.52
N ASP A 157 0.58 2.98 8.91
CA ASP A 157 1.83 3.42 9.51
C ASP A 157 1.64 4.57 10.52
N ALA A 158 2.69 4.97 11.24
CA ALA A 158 2.65 6.06 12.23
C ALA A 158 2.29 7.45 11.63
N THR A 159 2.21 7.57 10.30
CA THR A 159 1.71 8.76 9.59
C THR A 159 0.31 8.58 8.99
N GLY A 160 -0.36 7.44 9.24
CA GLY A 160 -1.68 7.11 8.72
C GLY A 160 -1.70 6.52 7.31
N LYS A 161 -0.54 6.15 6.74
CA LYS A 161 -0.43 5.61 5.37
C LYS A 161 -0.94 4.17 5.32
N ARG A 162 -2.00 3.92 4.54
CA ARG A 162 -2.63 2.59 4.42
C ARG A 162 -1.96 1.69 3.37
N ARG A 163 -1.91 0.36 3.63
CA ARG A 163 -1.53 -0.69 2.65
C ARG A 163 -2.53 -1.84 2.70
N VAL A 164 -3.19 -2.24 1.63
CA VAL A 164 -4.02 -3.47 1.68
C VAL A 164 -3.12 -4.70 1.73
N GLY A 165 -3.48 -5.69 2.55
CA GLY A 165 -2.76 -6.96 2.65
C GLY A 165 -3.17 -7.92 1.54
N VAL A 166 -2.19 -8.54 0.89
CA VAL A 166 -2.43 -9.64 -0.06
C VAL A 166 -2.63 -10.93 0.72
N VAL A 167 -3.80 -11.54 0.60
CA VAL A 167 -4.18 -12.77 1.29
C VAL A 167 -4.07 -13.97 0.35
N THR A 168 -3.39 -15.02 0.77
CA THR A 168 -3.29 -16.31 0.07
C THR A 168 -3.58 -17.45 1.02
N LEU A 169 -4.29 -18.48 0.54
CA LEU A 169 -4.64 -19.68 1.31
C LEU A 169 -4.16 -20.90 0.52
N ALA A 170 -3.42 -21.80 1.18
CA ALA A 170 -2.92 -23.03 0.57
C ALA A 170 -3.05 -24.24 1.53
N PRO A 171 -3.23 -25.47 1.02
CA PRO A 171 -3.22 -26.66 1.88
C PRO A 171 -1.82 -26.96 2.44
N GLU A 172 -1.73 -27.27 3.74
CA GLU A 172 -0.47 -27.68 4.38
C GLU A 172 -0.73 -28.77 5.42
N GLY A 173 -0.49 -30.03 5.04
CA GLY A 173 -0.75 -31.19 5.90
C GLY A 173 -2.24 -31.33 6.25
N ASP A 174 -2.52 -31.39 7.56
CA ASP A 174 -3.88 -31.44 8.13
C ASP A 174 -4.54 -30.05 8.27
N ASP A 175 -3.80 -28.96 7.98
CA ASP A 175 -4.24 -27.57 8.15
C ASP A 175 -4.37 -26.86 6.77
N GLN A 176 -4.77 -25.58 6.79
CA GLN A 176 -4.61 -24.65 5.67
C GLN A 176 -3.70 -23.50 6.10
N LEU A 177 -2.61 -23.26 5.36
CA LEU A 177 -1.76 -22.10 5.57
C LEU A 177 -2.43 -20.85 4.98
N LEU A 178 -2.86 -19.94 5.86
CA LEU A 178 -3.20 -18.57 5.52
C LEU A 178 -1.94 -17.71 5.60
N THR A 179 -1.52 -17.13 4.48
CA THR A 179 -0.42 -16.16 4.43
C THR A 179 -0.97 -14.80 4.04
N ILE A 180 -0.53 -13.76 4.75
CA ILE A 180 -0.96 -12.37 4.56
C ILE A 180 0.29 -11.50 4.42
N ARG A 181 0.39 -10.72 3.33
CA ARG A 181 1.58 -9.91 3.01
C ARG A 181 1.26 -8.44 2.79
N TRP A 182 2.08 -7.56 3.34
CA TRP A 182 2.05 -6.12 3.11
C TRP A 182 3.42 -5.62 2.65
N SER A 183 3.47 -4.79 1.61
CA SER A 183 4.63 -3.94 1.33
C SER A 183 4.62 -2.78 2.34
N LEU A 184 5.71 -2.62 3.08
CA LEU A 184 5.92 -1.59 4.12
C LEU A 184 7.07 -0.62 3.78
N GLU A 185 7.68 -0.76 2.61
CA GLU A 185 8.74 0.12 2.07
C GLU A 185 8.39 1.61 2.20
N GLY A 186 9.11 2.34 3.05
CA GLY A 186 8.81 3.75 3.33
C GLY A 186 7.50 3.98 4.10
N CYS A 187 7.15 3.07 5.02
CA CYS A 187 6.19 3.32 6.10
C CYS A 187 6.91 3.82 7.36
N ALA A 188 6.28 4.71 8.14
CA ALA A 188 6.76 5.16 9.44
C ALA A 188 6.31 4.23 10.58
N PHE A 189 7.18 3.96 11.56
CA PHE A 189 6.89 3.00 12.63
C PHE A 189 6.58 3.72 13.96
N PRO A 190 5.69 3.18 14.81
CA PRO A 190 5.05 1.87 14.71
C PRO A 190 3.96 1.77 13.64
N VAL A 191 3.79 0.58 13.06
CA VAL A 191 2.72 0.25 12.10
C VAL A 191 1.66 -0.58 12.81
N VAL A 192 0.39 -0.18 12.69
CA VAL A 192 -0.83 -0.91 13.10
C VAL A 192 -1.60 -1.29 11.82
N LEU A 193 -2.83 -1.81 11.84
CA LEU A 193 -3.37 -2.56 10.69
C LEU A 193 -4.93 -2.41 10.37
N ASP A 194 -5.56 -1.19 10.40
CA ASP A 194 -6.94 -0.93 10.94
C ASP A 194 -8.27 -0.55 10.16
N PRO A 195 -9.41 -1.28 10.25
CA PRO A 195 -10.76 -0.88 9.74
C PRO A 195 -11.42 0.45 10.22
N ALA A 196 -12.19 1.05 9.30
CA ALA A 196 -12.90 2.35 9.41
C ALA A 196 -14.13 2.42 10.35
N TRP A 197 -14.61 1.28 10.87
CA TRP A 197 -15.65 1.23 11.90
C TRP A 197 -15.05 0.70 13.20
N SER A 198 -15.37 1.35 14.32
CA SER A 198 -14.85 1.02 15.65
C SER A 198 -15.92 0.27 16.43
N THR A 199 -15.62 -0.83 17.14
CA THR A 199 -16.43 -1.15 18.33
C THR A 199 -16.01 -0.27 19.49
N VAL A 200 -16.98 0.29 20.19
CA VAL A 200 -16.80 0.85 21.54
C VAL A 200 -17.33 -0.16 22.56
N PRO A 201 -17.11 0.01 23.88
CA PRO A 201 -17.69 -0.88 24.87
C PRO A 201 -19.20 -1.03 24.70
N SER A 202 -19.71 -2.23 24.94
CA SER A 202 -21.14 -2.52 24.75
C SER A 202 -22.01 -1.86 25.83
N MET A 203 -23.26 -1.58 25.48
CA MET A 203 -24.31 -1.23 26.44
C MET A 203 -24.47 -2.34 27.49
N LYS A 204 -24.95 -1.99 28.68
CA LYS A 204 -25.25 -2.94 29.76
C LYS A 204 -26.50 -3.75 29.46
N ARG A 205 -27.38 -3.29 28.57
CA ARG A 205 -28.57 -4.01 28.09
C ARG A 205 -28.56 -4.22 26.57
N VAL A 206 -29.13 -5.34 26.13
CA VAL A 206 -29.42 -5.61 24.71
C VAL A 206 -30.72 -4.91 24.32
N ARG A 207 -30.77 -4.23 23.18
CA ARG A 207 -32.02 -3.56 22.76
C ARG A 207 -32.07 -3.26 21.26
N TYR A 208 -33.27 -3.28 20.72
CA TYR A 208 -33.64 -2.76 19.40
C TYR A 208 -34.93 -1.93 19.50
N GLU A 209 -35.24 -1.12 18.49
CA GLU A 209 -36.38 -0.17 18.50
C GLU A 209 -36.33 0.86 19.66
N HIS A 210 -35.12 1.13 20.16
CA HIS A 210 -34.84 2.13 21.19
C HIS A 210 -34.57 3.52 20.59
N GLY A 211 -34.68 4.54 21.44
CA GLY A 211 -34.24 5.89 21.11
C GLY A 211 -32.81 6.12 21.57
N ALA A 212 -32.04 6.87 20.79
CA ALA A 212 -30.76 7.45 21.20
C ALA A 212 -30.78 8.97 20.97
N VAL A 213 -30.22 9.76 21.88
CA VAL A 213 -30.16 11.21 21.73
C VAL A 213 -28.94 11.82 22.42
N ARG A 214 -28.25 12.76 21.76
CA ARG A 214 -27.13 13.50 22.32
C ARG A 214 -27.64 14.62 23.20
N MET A 215 -27.42 14.52 24.51
CA MET A 215 -27.77 15.55 25.48
C MET A 215 -26.86 16.78 25.32
N ARG A 216 -27.26 17.93 25.89
CA ARG A 216 -26.44 19.16 25.85
C ARG A 216 -25.04 19.02 26.46
N SER A 217 -24.83 18.03 27.33
CA SER A 217 -23.50 17.67 27.89
C SER A 217 -22.58 16.89 26.92
N GLY A 218 -23.00 16.62 25.67
CA GLY A 218 -22.27 15.79 24.71
C GLY A 218 -22.44 14.28 24.91
N ARG A 219 -22.80 13.84 26.12
CA ARG A 219 -23.16 12.44 26.44
C ARG A 219 -24.43 11.99 25.71
N VAL A 220 -24.53 10.70 25.41
CA VAL A 220 -25.68 10.10 24.70
C VAL A 220 -26.57 9.37 25.68
N LEU A 221 -27.86 9.71 25.71
CA LEU A 221 -28.90 8.93 26.38
C LEU A 221 -29.47 7.89 25.42
N VAL A 222 -29.57 6.65 25.88
CA VAL A 222 -30.25 5.54 25.21
C VAL A 222 -31.43 5.09 26.08
N VAL A 223 -32.63 5.01 25.50
CA VAL A 223 -33.88 4.81 26.25
C VAL A 223 -34.89 3.94 25.48
N GLY A 224 -35.69 3.17 26.22
CA GLY A 224 -36.73 2.28 25.68
C GLY A 224 -36.18 1.12 24.85
N GLY A 225 -37.02 0.63 23.93
CA GLY A 225 -36.74 -0.51 23.07
C GLY A 225 -37.18 -1.86 23.66
N ARG A 226 -36.89 -2.93 22.92
CA ARG A 226 -37.30 -4.31 23.19
C ARG A 226 -36.08 -5.20 23.45
N ASP A 227 -36.24 -6.20 24.32
CA ASP A 227 -35.30 -7.31 24.49
C ASP A 227 -35.85 -8.65 23.95
N ALA A 228 -35.15 -9.76 24.24
CA ALA A 228 -35.46 -11.10 23.76
C ALA A 228 -36.21 -12.00 24.76
N LEU A 229 -36.38 -11.57 26.02
CA LEU A 229 -36.80 -12.45 27.12
C LEU A 229 -37.96 -11.92 27.96
N ASP A 230 -38.12 -10.61 28.18
CA ASP A 230 -39.17 -10.03 29.02
C ASP A 230 -39.57 -8.58 28.62
N GLY A 231 -39.98 -8.40 27.36
CA GLY A 231 -40.77 -7.24 26.94
C GLY A 231 -40.02 -5.90 26.84
N TYR A 232 -40.70 -4.82 27.21
CA TYR A 232 -40.20 -3.45 26.98
C TYR A 232 -39.21 -3.02 28.06
N HIS A 233 -38.07 -2.49 27.66
CA HIS A 233 -37.04 -2.07 28.60
C HIS A 233 -37.46 -0.81 29.35
N SER A 234 -37.45 -0.91 30.69
CA SER A 234 -37.73 0.19 31.64
C SER A 234 -36.50 0.97 32.09
N GLN A 235 -35.30 0.53 31.70
CA GLN A 235 -34.02 1.12 32.07
C GLN A 235 -33.34 1.81 30.88
N ALA A 236 -33.01 3.08 31.07
CA ALA A 236 -32.19 3.89 30.19
C ALA A 236 -30.70 3.79 30.58
N GLU A 237 -29.83 4.16 29.65
CA GLU A 237 -28.38 4.13 29.81
C GLU A 237 -27.76 5.38 29.21
N VAL A 238 -26.63 5.82 29.77
CA VAL A 238 -25.86 6.97 29.25
C VAL A 238 -24.47 6.50 28.83
N TYR A 239 -24.10 6.82 27.59
CA TYR A 239 -22.74 6.72 27.10
C TYR A 239 -22.03 8.05 27.25
N ASP A 240 -20.86 8.00 27.89
CA ASP A 240 -19.91 9.09 27.93
C ASP A 240 -18.84 8.85 26.84
N PRO A 241 -18.77 9.67 25.78
CA PRO A 241 -17.80 9.49 24.70
C PRO A 241 -16.37 9.87 25.11
N ILE A 242 -16.18 10.66 26.18
CA ILE A 242 -14.85 11.06 26.67
C ILE A 242 -14.27 9.95 27.55
N ALA A 243 -15.09 9.39 28.46
CA ALA A 243 -14.70 8.24 29.27
C ALA A 243 -14.82 6.89 28.51
N ASN A 244 -15.38 6.91 27.30
CA ASN A 244 -15.73 5.73 26.49
C ASN A 244 -16.51 4.65 27.28
N ALA A 245 -17.47 5.08 28.11
CA ALA A 245 -18.07 4.22 29.13
C ALA A 245 -19.60 4.34 29.21
N TRP A 246 -20.25 3.22 29.55
CA TRP A 246 -21.70 3.13 29.74
C TRP A 246 -22.09 3.09 31.22
N THR A 247 -23.02 3.97 31.60
CA THR A 247 -23.64 4.01 32.93
C THR A 247 -25.13 3.70 32.83
N LEU A 248 -25.60 2.74 33.64
CA LEU A 248 -27.02 2.38 33.74
C LEU A 248 -27.76 3.38 34.64
N LEU A 249 -28.92 3.85 34.21
CA LEU A 249 -29.74 4.79 34.99
C LEU A 249 -30.82 4.06 35.82
N ALA A 250 -31.19 4.67 36.93
CA ALA A 250 -32.31 4.25 37.77
C ALA A 250 -33.65 4.80 37.24
N GLY A 251 -34.04 4.40 36.03
CA GLY A 251 -35.27 4.85 35.36
C GLY A 251 -35.17 4.78 33.84
N GLY A 252 -36.22 5.20 33.13
CA GLY A 252 -36.26 5.20 31.66
C GLY A 252 -37.65 4.98 31.05
N GLY A 253 -38.59 4.41 31.80
CA GLY A 253 -39.95 4.10 31.34
C GLY A 253 -39.99 2.92 30.36
N GLN A 254 -41.09 2.16 30.34
CA GLN A 254 -41.29 1.18 29.28
C GLN A 254 -41.77 1.92 28.03
N VAL A 255 -40.88 2.11 27.05
CA VAL A 255 -41.19 2.89 25.84
C VAL A 255 -40.80 2.15 24.56
N ILE A 256 -41.75 2.00 23.65
CA ILE A 256 -41.54 1.47 22.28
C ILE A 256 -41.40 2.61 21.28
N ASN A 257 -40.45 2.50 20.35
CA ASN A 257 -40.23 3.47 19.27
C ASN A 257 -40.27 4.94 19.76
N PRO A 258 -39.54 5.29 20.85
CA PRO A 258 -39.61 6.61 21.44
C PRO A 258 -39.12 7.68 20.48
N ALA A 259 -39.91 8.75 20.34
CA ALA A 259 -39.40 10.03 19.90
C ALA A 259 -38.68 10.71 21.07
N THR A 260 -37.40 10.99 20.90
CA THR A 260 -36.56 11.66 21.90
C THR A 260 -36.23 13.07 21.44
N ALA A 261 -36.43 14.06 22.32
CA ALA A 261 -36.14 15.46 22.04
C ALA A 261 -35.42 16.11 23.21
N VAL A 262 -34.26 16.71 22.97
CA VAL A 262 -33.60 17.57 23.96
C VAL A 262 -34.22 18.95 23.86
N ALA A 263 -34.92 19.36 24.91
CA ALA A 263 -35.45 20.71 25.04
C ALA A 263 -34.30 21.73 25.18
N ASP A 264 -34.61 23.00 24.91
CA ASP A 264 -33.59 24.05 24.89
C ASP A 264 -33.14 24.43 26.32
N ASP A 265 -33.87 24.01 27.36
CA ASP A 265 -33.47 24.00 28.78
C ASP A 265 -32.50 22.85 29.17
N GLY A 266 -32.29 21.87 28.27
CA GLY A 266 -31.41 20.73 28.45
C GLY A 266 -32.06 19.45 28.99
N LYS A 267 -33.35 19.47 29.33
CA LYS A 267 -34.11 18.25 29.66
C LYS A 267 -34.37 17.42 28.40
N VAL A 268 -34.61 16.13 28.58
CA VAL A 268 -34.93 15.21 27.48
C VAL A 268 -36.38 14.74 27.59
N VAL A 269 -37.21 15.10 26.62
CA VAL A 269 -38.54 14.52 26.44
C VAL A 269 -38.40 13.16 25.78
N VAL A 270 -39.07 12.15 26.34
CA VAL A 270 -39.16 10.79 25.80
C VAL A 270 -40.64 10.47 25.62
N GLU A 271 -41.11 10.56 24.37
CA GLU A 271 -42.48 10.26 23.98
C GLU A 271 -42.53 8.92 23.24
N GLY A 272 -43.22 7.93 23.78
CA GLY A 272 -43.62 6.75 23.02
C GLY A 272 -44.85 6.12 23.65
N TRP A 273 -45.08 4.83 23.42
CA TRP A 273 -46.17 4.09 24.07
C TRP A 273 -45.61 3.02 25.01
N PRO A 274 -46.20 2.78 26.20
CA PRO A 274 -47.34 3.48 26.81
C PRO A 274 -47.00 4.65 27.75
N THR A 275 -45.74 5.06 27.93
CA THR A 275 -45.36 6.14 28.88
C THR A 275 -44.81 7.39 28.20
N SER A 276 -44.95 8.54 28.87
CA SER A 276 -44.48 9.85 28.39
C SER A 276 -43.74 10.59 29.49
N GLN A 277 -42.42 10.71 29.35
CA GLN A 277 -41.54 11.13 30.43
C GLN A 277 -40.65 12.30 30.03
N VAL A 278 -40.24 13.07 31.04
CA VAL A 278 -39.15 14.05 30.94
C VAL A 278 -38.03 13.60 31.85
N TYR A 279 -36.83 13.50 31.31
CA TYR A 279 -35.59 13.22 32.04
C TYR A 279 -34.80 14.52 32.23
N ASP A 280 -34.44 14.81 33.48
CA ASP A 280 -33.52 15.90 33.82
C ASP A 280 -32.11 15.33 34.04
N PRO A 281 -31.15 15.58 33.13
CA PRO A 281 -29.78 15.08 33.24
C PRO A 281 -28.93 15.81 34.29
N ALA A 282 -29.39 16.94 34.84
CA ALA A 282 -28.70 17.66 35.90
C ALA A 282 -28.99 17.06 37.29
N THR A 283 -30.21 16.59 37.51
CA THR A 283 -30.64 15.94 38.76
C THR A 283 -30.68 14.41 38.67
N ASN A 284 -30.59 13.84 37.46
CA ASN A 284 -30.78 12.42 37.15
C ASN A 284 -32.18 11.90 37.53
N VAL A 285 -33.20 12.75 37.39
CA VAL A 285 -34.60 12.45 37.75
C VAL A 285 -35.44 12.22 36.49
N TRP A 286 -36.32 11.22 36.55
CA TRP A 286 -37.37 10.96 35.57
C TRP A 286 -38.72 11.44 36.11
N THR A 287 -39.54 12.06 35.29
CA THR A 287 -40.90 12.48 35.70
C THR A 287 -41.89 12.21 34.57
N GLU A 288 -42.98 11.51 34.88
CA GLU A 288 -44.11 11.32 33.95
C GLU A 288 -44.81 12.67 33.67
N THR A 289 -45.28 12.87 32.45
CA THR A 289 -46.14 14.01 32.11
C THR A 289 -47.57 13.79 32.63
N ALA A 290 -48.31 14.87 32.87
CA ALA A 290 -49.61 14.81 33.55
C ALA A 290 -50.71 14.00 32.82
N ASP A 291 -50.50 13.65 31.54
CA ASP A 291 -51.45 12.97 30.66
C ASP A 291 -50.81 11.73 29.98
N ALA A 292 -50.18 10.82 30.73
CA ALA A 292 -49.55 9.62 30.16
C ALA A 292 -50.50 8.73 29.32
N SER A 293 -51.83 8.84 29.50
CA SER A 293 -52.83 8.16 28.67
C SER A 293 -52.84 8.58 27.18
N LYS A 294 -52.23 9.73 26.84
CA LYS A 294 -52.05 10.21 25.47
C LYS A 294 -50.75 9.73 24.80
N ALA A 295 -49.96 8.92 25.50
CA ALA A 295 -48.76 8.26 24.99
C ALA A 295 -49.04 7.54 23.66
N ARG A 296 -48.16 7.72 22.68
CA ARG A 296 -48.40 7.34 21.27
C ARG A 296 -47.15 6.73 20.66
N ALA A 297 -47.31 5.72 19.81
CA ALA A 297 -46.20 5.06 19.13
C ALA A 297 -45.83 5.83 17.85
N GLU A 298 -44.53 5.87 17.52
CA GLU A 298 -43.98 6.58 16.36
C GLU A 298 -44.46 8.05 16.16
N PRO A 299 -44.55 8.88 17.22
CA PRO A 299 -44.78 10.30 17.06
C PRO A 299 -43.50 11.00 16.59
N ILE A 300 -43.59 12.31 16.39
CA ILE A 300 -42.40 13.18 16.43
C ILE A 300 -42.40 13.98 17.72
N ALA A 301 -41.20 14.25 18.24
CA ALA A 301 -40.94 15.20 19.31
C ALA A 301 -39.88 16.19 18.81
N VAL A 302 -40.19 17.48 18.77
CA VAL A 302 -39.28 18.52 18.24
C VAL A 302 -39.24 19.73 19.17
N PRO A 303 -38.06 20.19 19.65
CA PRO A 303 -37.97 21.41 20.44
C PRO A 303 -38.32 22.63 19.59
N ILE A 304 -39.23 23.46 20.09
CA ILE A 304 -39.72 24.67 19.39
C ILE A 304 -39.38 25.97 20.14
N ALA A 305 -39.19 25.91 21.47
CA ALA A 305 -38.77 27.04 22.31
C ALA A 305 -38.02 26.53 23.57
N PRO A 306 -37.39 27.39 24.40
CA PRO A 306 -36.63 27.02 25.60
C PRO A 306 -37.20 25.85 26.41
N SER A 307 -38.45 25.96 26.88
CA SER A 307 -39.14 24.94 27.64
C SER A 307 -40.17 24.14 26.83
N LYS A 308 -40.25 24.29 25.51
CA LYS A 308 -41.40 23.79 24.73
C LYS A 308 -41.01 22.80 23.63
N VAL A 309 -41.69 21.66 23.63
CA VAL A 309 -41.52 20.58 22.65
C VAL A 309 -42.86 20.32 21.96
N LEU A 310 -42.87 20.37 20.62
CA LEU A 310 -43.98 19.93 19.80
C LEU A 310 -44.02 18.40 19.78
N ILE A 311 -45.17 17.82 20.10
CA ILE A 311 -45.46 16.40 19.95
C ILE A 311 -46.59 16.27 18.92
N ALA A 312 -46.32 15.64 17.77
CA ALA A 312 -47.29 15.56 16.67
C ALA A 312 -47.44 14.15 16.10
N GLY A 313 -48.65 13.86 15.60
CA GLY A 313 -48.98 12.61 14.90
C GLY A 313 -48.79 11.37 15.78
N GLY A 314 -48.22 10.32 15.20
CA GLY A 314 -48.08 9.01 15.81
C GLY A 314 -49.36 8.17 15.71
N GLN A 315 -49.37 7.03 16.39
CA GLN A 315 -50.50 6.09 16.36
C GLN A 315 -50.79 5.45 17.73
N GLN A 316 -52.06 5.10 17.92
CA GLN A 316 -52.52 4.13 18.92
C GLN A 316 -53.35 3.06 18.18
N THR A 317 -54.69 3.12 18.26
CA THR A 317 -55.61 2.30 17.44
C THR A 317 -55.84 2.87 16.03
N SER A 318 -55.49 4.13 15.84
CA SER A 318 -55.53 4.86 14.56
C SER A 318 -54.36 5.84 14.49
N VAL A 319 -54.08 6.34 13.28
CA VAL A 319 -53.05 7.35 13.03
C VAL A 319 -53.61 8.73 13.37
N PHE A 320 -52.84 9.55 14.09
CA PHE A 320 -53.27 10.87 14.51
C PHE A 320 -52.86 11.99 13.53
N SER A 321 -53.73 13.00 13.40
CA SER A 321 -53.40 14.33 12.85
C SER A 321 -53.15 15.38 13.94
N SER A 322 -53.48 15.07 15.20
CA SER A 322 -53.38 16.00 16.33
C SER A 322 -51.94 16.26 16.77
N ALA A 323 -51.68 17.49 17.21
CA ALA A 323 -50.44 17.88 17.86
C ALA A 323 -50.70 18.58 19.21
N GLU A 324 -49.72 18.52 20.08
CA GLU A 324 -49.69 19.13 21.40
C GLU A 324 -48.33 19.77 21.63
N ILE A 325 -48.28 20.82 22.43
CA ILE A 325 -47.04 21.42 22.94
C ILE A 325 -46.89 20.99 24.40
N LEU A 326 -45.82 20.27 24.71
CA LEU A 326 -45.41 19.95 26.08
C LEU A 326 -44.49 21.06 26.58
N ASP A 327 -44.78 21.61 27.76
CA ASP A 327 -43.84 22.46 28.50
C ASP A 327 -43.04 21.64 29.53
N THR A 328 -41.71 21.64 29.42
CA THR A 328 -40.79 20.83 30.24
C THR A 328 -40.56 21.38 31.65
N THR A 329 -41.06 22.57 31.98
CA THR A 329 -40.99 23.15 33.33
C THR A 329 -42.23 22.84 34.16
N THR A 330 -43.40 22.85 33.54
CA THR A 330 -44.69 22.58 34.17
C THR A 330 -45.21 21.16 33.96
N LEU A 331 -44.66 20.44 32.97
CA LEU A 331 -45.10 19.12 32.49
C LEU A 331 -46.54 19.09 31.95
N VAL A 332 -47.07 20.26 31.61
CA VAL A 332 -48.41 20.46 31.04
C VAL A 332 -48.36 20.35 29.51
N ARG A 333 -49.38 19.70 28.94
CA ARG A 333 -49.63 19.65 27.50
C ARG A 333 -50.71 20.64 27.10
N THR A 334 -50.52 21.33 25.98
CA THR A 334 -51.53 22.21 25.38
C THR A 334 -51.75 21.82 23.92
N PRO A 335 -52.99 21.50 23.48
CA PRO A 335 -53.29 21.25 22.08
C PRO A 335 -52.92 22.43 21.17
N THR A 336 -52.48 22.15 19.94
CA THR A 336 -52.24 23.18 18.92
C THR A 336 -53.55 23.78 18.38
N VAL A 337 -53.48 24.99 17.80
CA VAL A 337 -54.65 25.70 17.25
C VAL A 337 -55.25 24.96 16.05
N ALA A 338 -54.41 24.33 15.24
CA ALA A 338 -54.83 23.47 14.13
C ALA A 338 -54.24 22.05 14.27
N THR A 339 -54.81 21.09 13.55
CA THR A 339 -54.23 19.76 13.32
C THR A 339 -53.52 19.71 11.97
N MET A 340 -52.69 18.68 11.74
CA MET A 340 -52.18 18.37 10.40
C MET A 340 -53.35 18.04 9.46
N THR A 341 -53.19 18.37 8.17
CA THR A 341 -54.14 18.07 7.10
C THR A 341 -54.18 16.59 6.72
N ALA A 342 -53.06 15.89 6.90
CA ALA A 342 -53.01 14.43 6.90
C ALA A 342 -52.68 13.90 8.30
N ALA A 343 -53.29 12.79 8.70
CA ALA A 343 -52.81 12.00 9.82
C ALA A 343 -51.47 11.32 9.44
N ARG A 344 -50.49 11.25 10.36
CA ARG A 344 -49.14 10.74 10.07
C ARG A 344 -48.56 9.95 11.25
N ALA A 345 -48.06 8.74 10.98
CA ALA A 345 -47.19 7.96 11.88
C ALA A 345 -45.90 7.56 11.15
N GLY A 346 -44.81 7.34 11.89
CA GLY A 346 -43.52 6.94 11.29
C GLY A 346 -42.97 7.95 10.28
N PHE A 347 -43.31 9.23 10.44
CA PHE A 347 -42.91 10.33 9.57
C PHE A 347 -41.68 11.05 10.14
N GLY A 348 -41.01 11.83 9.29
CA GLY A 348 -39.87 12.63 9.71
C GLY A 348 -40.29 14.06 10.04
N ALA A 349 -39.67 14.66 11.07
CA ALA A 349 -39.83 16.09 11.36
C ALA A 349 -38.50 16.73 11.77
N VAL A 350 -38.31 18.00 11.43
CA VAL A 350 -37.12 18.76 11.81
C VAL A 350 -37.42 20.26 11.98
N ARG A 351 -36.84 20.87 13.02
CA ARG A 351 -36.88 22.33 13.20
C ARG A 351 -36.02 23.01 12.14
N LEU A 352 -36.59 23.93 11.37
CA LEU A 352 -35.93 24.77 10.38
C LEU A 352 -35.11 25.88 11.06
N SER A 353 -34.24 26.56 10.30
CA SER A 353 -33.37 27.62 10.81
C SER A 353 -34.13 28.87 11.30
N ASP A 354 -35.35 29.08 10.83
CA ASP A 354 -36.26 30.15 11.26
C ASP A 354 -37.12 29.78 12.48
N GLY A 355 -36.94 28.57 13.02
CA GLY A 355 -37.67 28.07 14.19
C GLY A 355 -38.97 27.33 13.87
N ARG A 356 -39.50 27.38 12.64
CA ARG A 356 -40.65 26.56 12.20
C ARG A 356 -40.27 25.07 12.15
N VAL A 357 -41.23 24.17 12.06
CA VAL A 357 -40.98 22.72 11.98
C VAL A 357 -41.52 22.17 10.66
N LEU A 358 -40.66 21.54 9.86
CA LEU A 358 -41.08 20.75 8.70
C LEU A 358 -41.47 19.34 9.16
N LEU A 359 -42.60 18.83 8.68
CA LEU A 359 -43.10 17.49 8.91
C LEU A 359 -43.38 16.86 7.53
N ALA A 360 -42.80 15.69 7.22
CA ALA A 360 -42.87 15.11 5.89
C ALA A 360 -43.03 13.60 5.90
N GLY A 361 -43.83 13.08 4.96
CA GLY A 361 -44.03 11.65 4.76
C GLY A 361 -44.85 10.96 5.85
N GLY A 362 -44.53 9.69 6.07
CA GLY A 362 -45.18 8.79 7.03
C GLY A 362 -46.21 7.85 6.41
N VAL A 363 -46.78 7.03 7.26
CA VAL A 363 -48.00 6.26 6.99
C VAL A 363 -49.20 7.14 7.38
N GLY A 364 -50.12 7.34 6.45
CA GLY A 364 -51.41 7.99 6.69
C GLY A 364 -52.52 7.00 7.02
N ALA A 365 -53.77 7.45 7.02
CA ALA A 365 -54.92 6.60 7.36
C ALA A 365 -55.16 5.45 6.35
N THR A 366 -54.68 5.56 5.11
CA THR A 366 -54.95 4.61 4.02
C THR A 366 -53.72 4.20 3.21
N SER A 367 -52.64 4.98 3.24
CA SER A 367 -51.47 4.80 2.37
C SER A 367 -50.25 5.56 2.91
N ASP A 368 -49.07 5.24 2.38
CA ASP A 368 -47.85 6.04 2.59
C ASP A 368 -48.01 7.43 1.96
N LEU A 369 -47.34 8.43 2.53
CA LEU A 369 -47.49 9.84 2.16
C LEU A 369 -46.22 10.39 1.50
N SER A 370 -46.40 11.20 0.45
CA SER A 370 -45.36 12.07 -0.12
C SER A 370 -45.50 13.53 0.34
N THR A 371 -46.65 13.89 0.90
CA THR A 371 -46.97 15.27 1.29
C THR A 371 -46.13 15.73 2.49
N ALA A 372 -45.90 17.04 2.57
CA ALA A 372 -45.23 17.68 3.69
C ALA A 372 -45.98 18.94 4.15
N GLU A 373 -45.78 19.31 5.41
CA GLU A 373 -46.45 20.42 6.09
C GLU A 373 -45.42 21.17 6.95
N ILE A 374 -45.63 22.47 7.14
CA ILE A 374 -44.84 23.31 8.03
C ILE A 374 -45.72 23.73 9.21
N PHE A 375 -45.29 23.42 10.42
CA PHE A 375 -45.85 23.97 11.65
C PHE A 375 -45.13 25.26 12.02
N ASP A 376 -45.91 26.30 12.33
CA ASP A 376 -45.41 27.56 12.88
C ASP A 376 -45.69 27.65 14.40
N PRO A 377 -44.65 27.61 15.26
CA PRO A 377 -44.82 27.75 16.71
C PRO A 377 -45.41 29.08 17.17
N ALA A 378 -45.35 30.15 16.37
CA ALA A 378 -45.88 31.46 16.75
C ALA A 378 -47.42 31.52 16.64
N THR A 379 -47.98 30.84 15.64
CA THR A 379 -49.43 30.79 15.38
C THR A 379 -50.10 29.49 15.83
N GLY A 380 -49.33 28.42 16.04
CA GLY A 380 -49.84 27.08 16.34
C GLY A 380 -50.54 26.41 15.15
N ALA A 381 -50.29 26.90 13.92
CA ALA A 381 -50.93 26.46 12.70
C ALA A 381 -50.04 25.54 11.85
N PHE A 382 -50.68 24.68 11.05
CA PHE A 382 -50.03 23.83 10.04
C PHE A 382 -50.35 24.38 8.64
N THR A 383 -49.35 24.47 7.77
CA THR A 383 -49.49 24.90 6.37
C THR A 383 -48.89 23.85 5.44
N ALA A 384 -49.65 23.39 4.44
CA ALA A 384 -49.12 22.47 3.43
C ALA A 384 -48.00 23.12 2.60
N THR A 385 -46.99 22.34 2.22
CA THR A 385 -45.90 22.76 1.33
C THR A 385 -45.77 21.77 0.17
N GLY A 386 -44.71 21.86 -0.64
CA GLY A 386 -44.46 20.90 -1.71
C GLY A 386 -44.37 19.45 -1.21
N SER A 387 -44.58 18.50 -2.12
CA SER A 387 -44.49 17.06 -1.84
C SER A 387 -43.15 16.47 -2.31
N MET A 388 -42.68 15.45 -1.61
CA MET A 388 -41.55 14.60 -1.97
C MET A 388 -41.78 13.89 -3.33
N THR A 389 -40.69 13.45 -3.98
CA THR A 389 -40.78 12.82 -5.32
C THR A 389 -41.39 11.42 -5.26
N ALA A 390 -41.36 10.79 -4.07
CA ALA A 390 -42.01 9.53 -3.76
C ALA A 390 -42.75 9.62 -2.41
N ALA A 391 -43.67 8.68 -2.17
CA ALA A 391 -44.24 8.47 -0.84
C ALA A 391 -43.22 7.69 0.03
N ARG A 392 -43.00 8.14 1.27
CA ARG A 392 -41.92 7.63 2.14
C ARG A 392 -42.44 7.39 3.55
N ARG A 393 -42.20 6.21 4.12
CA ARG A 393 -42.43 5.89 5.54
C ARG A 393 -41.10 5.62 6.24
N LEU A 394 -41.06 5.76 7.57
CA LEU A 394 -39.89 5.51 8.42
C LEU A 394 -38.63 6.29 7.98
N LEU A 395 -38.85 7.46 7.37
CA LEU A 395 -37.80 8.37 6.93
C LEU A 395 -37.18 9.17 8.07
N THR A 396 -35.96 9.65 7.85
CA THR A 396 -35.28 10.65 8.69
C THR A 396 -35.23 11.98 7.95
N LEU A 397 -35.44 13.11 8.64
CA LEU A 397 -35.18 14.45 8.12
C LEU A 397 -33.92 15.04 8.76
N LEU A 398 -32.92 15.37 7.94
CA LEU A 398 -31.68 16.01 8.37
C LEU A 398 -31.64 17.46 7.90
N ARG A 399 -31.66 18.43 8.84
CA ARG A 399 -31.36 19.83 8.50
C ARG A 399 -29.86 19.97 8.26
N LEU A 400 -29.51 20.32 7.03
CA LEU A 400 -28.13 20.54 6.59
C LEU A 400 -27.63 21.92 7.09
N PRO A 401 -26.31 22.15 7.17
CA PRO A 401 -25.75 23.48 7.49
C PRO A 401 -26.21 24.59 6.55
N SER A 402 -26.58 24.26 5.30
CA SER A 402 -27.15 25.20 4.32
C SER A 402 -28.61 25.62 4.61
N GLY A 403 -29.25 25.04 5.63
CA GLY A 403 -30.66 25.26 5.96
C GLY A 403 -31.63 24.37 5.17
N LYS A 404 -31.22 23.78 4.04
CA LYS A 404 -31.98 22.75 3.32
C LYS A 404 -32.19 21.50 4.19
N VAL A 405 -33.20 20.69 3.86
CA VAL A 405 -33.50 19.46 4.60
C VAL A 405 -33.40 18.26 3.68
N LEU A 406 -32.56 17.28 4.03
CA LEU A 406 -32.51 15.99 3.35
C LEU A 406 -33.49 15.01 4.02
N ALA A 407 -34.47 14.53 3.26
CA ALA A 407 -35.30 13.38 3.62
C ALA A 407 -34.63 12.11 3.12
N VAL A 408 -34.41 11.14 4.00
CA VAL A 408 -33.75 9.87 3.69
C VAL A 408 -34.61 8.71 4.18
N ASP A 409 -34.90 7.75 3.31
CA ASP A 409 -35.55 6.48 3.67
C ASP A 409 -34.63 5.27 3.46
N ALA A 410 -35.19 4.07 3.44
CA ALA A 410 -34.46 2.82 3.27
C ALA A 410 -33.77 2.64 1.90
N THR A 411 -34.03 3.49 0.90
CA THR A 411 -33.62 3.27 -0.51
C THR A 411 -33.23 4.52 -1.29
N SER A 412 -33.77 5.67 -0.91
CA SER A 412 -33.63 6.90 -1.68
C SER A 412 -33.79 8.12 -0.80
N ALA A 413 -33.47 9.30 -1.37
CA ALA A 413 -33.58 10.56 -0.67
C ALA A 413 -34.18 11.67 -1.55
N ASP A 414 -34.76 12.67 -0.89
CA ASP A 414 -35.16 13.95 -1.49
C ASP A 414 -34.58 15.12 -0.69
N LEU A 415 -34.29 16.22 -1.36
CA LEU A 415 -33.82 17.47 -0.79
C LEU A 415 -34.93 18.52 -0.84
N PHE A 416 -35.32 19.06 0.31
CA PHE A 416 -36.26 20.17 0.47
C PHE A 416 -35.52 21.51 0.56
N ASP A 417 -36.04 22.51 -0.13
CA ASP A 417 -35.64 23.91 0.01
C ASP A 417 -36.71 24.72 0.76
N PRO A 418 -36.44 25.15 2.01
CA PRO A 418 -37.38 25.96 2.78
C PRO A 418 -37.66 27.36 2.21
N ALA A 419 -36.81 27.89 1.33
CA ALA A 419 -36.99 29.22 0.74
C ALA A 419 -38.05 29.21 -0.38
N THR A 420 -38.17 28.10 -1.11
CA THR A 420 -39.13 27.92 -2.21
C THR A 420 -40.29 26.99 -1.86
N GLY A 421 -40.16 26.16 -0.82
CA GLY A 421 -41.12 25.12 -0.46
C GLY A 421 -41.10 23.90 -1.40
N THR A 422 -40.04 23.73 -2.19
CA THR A 422 -39.95 22.68 -3.23
C THR A 422 -39.05 21.51 -2.82
N TRP A 423 -39.35 20.32 -3.33
CA TRP A 423 -38.51 19.12 -3.21
C TRP A 423 -37.84 18.77 -4.55
N SER A 424 -36.66 18.16 -4.47
CA SER A 424 -35.91 17.61 -5.61
C SER A 424 -35.26 16.28 -5.23
N ALA A 425 -35.13 15.33 -6.16
CA ALA A 425 -34.50 14.05 -5.88
C ALA A 425 -33.04 14.19 -5.44
N ALA A 426 -32.64 13.41 -4.42
CA ALA A 426 -31.29 13.36 -3.87
C ALA A 426 -30.61 11.99 -4.05
N GLY A 427 -31.02 11.25 -5.08
CA GLY A 427 -30.43 9.97 -5.48
C GLY A 427 -30.99 8.74 -4.75
N THR A 428 -30.39 7.59 -5.09
CA THR A 428 -30.71 6.25 -4.59
C THR A 428 -29.44 5.54 -4.15
N PHE A 429 -29.53 4.66 -3.15
CA PHE A 429 -28.38 4.03 -2.49
C PHE A 429 -28.73 2.61 -2.01
N ALA A 430 -27.82 1.92 -1.32
CA ALA A 430 -28.07 0.54 -0.87
C ALA A 430 -29.21 0.49 0.15
N ARG A 431 -29.91 -0.66 0.26
CA ARG A 431 -31.04 -0.77 1.19
C ARG A 431 -30.59 -0.69 2.65
N HIS A 432 -30.97 0.37 3.36
CA HIS A 432 -30.67 0.62 4.78
C HIS A 432 -31.92 0.65 5.66
N ASP A 433 -31.72 0.84 6.96
CA ASP A 433 -32.82 0.97 7.93
C ASP A 433 -33.29 2.42 8.13
N ARG A 434 -34.27 2.60 9.02
CA ARG A 434 -34.60 3.90 9.61
C ARG A 434 -33.39 4.47 10.36
N GLY A 435 -32.59 5.28 9.67
CA GLY A 435 -31.49 6.02 10.28
C GLY A 435 -30.59 6.69 9.26
N ALA A 436 -30.66 8.02 9.21
CA ALA A 436 -29.64 8.85 8.58
C ALA A 436 -29.04 9.81 9.62
N TYR A 437 -27.74 10.05 9.56
CA TYR A 437 -27.01 10.80 10.58
C TYR A 437 -26.15 11.89 9.94
N LEU A 438 -26.27 13.12 10.43
CA LEU A 438 -25.49 14.25 9.92
C LEU A 438 -24.02 14.13 10.36
N LEU A 439 -23.11 14.18 9.39
CA LEU A 439 -21.67 14.26 9.57
C LEU A 439 -21.18 15.71 9.42
N ASP A 440 -19.92 15.97 9.76
CA ASP A 440 -19.25 17.26 9.49
C ASP A 440 -19.41 17.72 8.03
N GLY A 441 -19.34 19.04 7.78
CA GLY A 441 -19.44 19.57 6.41
C GLY A 441 -20.81 19.36 5.74
N GLY A 442 -21.82 18.85 6.45
CA GLY A 442 -23.19 18.69 5.93
C GLY A 442 -23.46 17.39 5.18
N TRP A 443 -22.56 16.42 5.25
CA TRP A 443 -22.75 15.08 4.70
C TRP A 443 -23.76 14.27 5.53
N ALA A 444 -24.41 13.27 4.93
CA ALA A 444 -25.33 12.37 5.62
C ALA A 444 -24.89 10.91 5.50
N LEU A 445 -24.81 10.19 6.63
CA LEU A 445 -24.51 8.76 6.69
C LEU A 445 -25.79 7.93 6.86
N THR A 446 -25.99 6.91 6.04
CA THR A 446 -26.98 5.85 6.26
C THR A 446 -26.31 4.57 6.73
N VAL A 447 -26.99 3.83 7.61
CA VAL A 447 -26.40 2.68 8.31
C VAL A 447 -27.35 1.50 8.33
N GLY A 448 -26.80 0.28 8.28
CA GLY A 448 -27.53 -0.94 8.57
C GLY A 448 -28.33 -1.47 7.38
N GLY A 449 -29.37 -2.25 7.67
CA GLY A 449 -30.29 -2.79 6.67
C GLY A 449 -31.74 -2.67 7.13
N PRO A 450 -32.71 -2.63 6.21
CA PRO A 450 -34.12 -2.37 6.53
C PRO A 450 -34.66 -3.38 7.54
N SER A 451 -35.77 -3.02 8.21
CA SER A 451 -36.39 -3.66 9.40
C SER A 451 -36.50 -5.21 9.46
N PHE A 452 -36.25 -5.90 8.35
CA PHE A 452 -36.32 -7.36 8.15
C PHE A 452 -35.11 -7.98 7.42
N ALA A 453 -34.07 -7.21 7.08
CA ALA A 453 -32.86 -7.67 6.40
C ALA A 453 -31.61 -6.93 6.93
N PRO A 454 -31.05 -7.36 8.08
CA PRO A 454 -29.86 -6.76 8.67
C PRO A 454 -28.68 -6.72 7.71
N LYS A 455 -27.93 -5.62 7.72
CA LYS A 455 -26.74 -5.40 6.90
C LYS A 455 -25.65 -4.69 7.70
N THR A 456 -24.41 -4.89 7.28
CA THR A 456 -23.24 -4.10 7.74
C THR A 456 -22.99 -2.87 6.88
N LEU A 457 -23.63 -2.79 5.70
CA LEU A 457 -23.41 -1.74 4.70
C LEU A 457 -23.77 -0.36 5.24
N THR A 458 -23.01 0.63 4.80
CA THR A 458 -23.13 2.04 5.16
C THR A 458 -22.78 2.89 3.95
N ASP A 459 -23.65 3.84 3.59
CA ASP A 459 -23.46 4.78 2.48
C ASP A 459 -23.44 6.23 3.01
N ALA A 460 -22.76 7.14 2.31
CA ALA A 460 -22.65 8.55 2.66
C ALA A 460 -23.01 9.45 1.47
N TRP A 461 -23.86 10.46 1.70
CA TRP A 461 -24.30 11.44 0.70
C TRP A 461 -23.53 12.76 0.80
N ASP A 462 -23.11 13.24 -0.37
CA ASP A 462 -22.47 14.55 -0.54
C ASP A 462 -23.48 15.63 -0.97
N PRO A 463 -23.69 16.70 -0.16
CA PRO A 463 -24.55 17.82 -0.53
C PRO A 463 -24.05 18.66 -1.72
N VAL A 464 -22.75 18.62 -2.06
CA VAL A 464 -22.16 19.44 -3.12
C VAL A 464 -22.42 18.84 -4.50
N SER A 465 -22.25 17.52 -4.66
CA SER A 465 -22.53 16.85 -5.93
C SER A 465 -23.92 16.21 -6.01
N ASN A 466 -24.65 16.14 -4.89
CA ASN A 466 -25.89 15.39 -4.77
C ASN A 466 -25.76 13.89 -5.13
N ALA A 467 -24.74 13.20 -4.59
CA ALA A 467 -24.46 11.79 -4.89
C ALA A 467 -24.09 10.98 -3.64
N TRP A 468 -24.31 9.66 -3.72
CA TRP A 468 -24.04 8.69 -2.66
C TRP A 468 -22.77 7.87 -2.92
N TYR A 469 -22.06 7.52 -1.85
CA TYR A 469 -20.79 6.80 -1.86
C TYR A 469 -20.78 5.72 -0.78
N SER A 470 -20.21 4.55 -1.05
CA SER A 470 -19.98 3.53 -0.01
C SER A 470 -19.03 4.07 1.07
N ALA A 471 -19.38 3.84 2.34
CA ALA A 471 -18.75 4.44 3.52
C ALA A 471 -18.27 3.38 4.52
N GLY A 472 -17.54 2.37 4.02
CA GLY A 472 -17.05 1.26 4.84
C GLY A 472 -18.15 0.24 5.18
N SER A 473 -18.00 -0.47 6.30
CA SER A 473 -19.03 -1.39 6.83
C SER A 473 -18.83 -1.67 8.31
N MET A 474 -19.94 -1.79 9.04
CA MET A 474 -19.98 -2.14 10.46
C MET A 474 -19.42 -3.55 10.77
N ALA A 475 -18.99 -3.74 12.01
CA ALA A 475 -18.68 -5.03 12.62
C ALA A 475 -19.92 -5.91 12.83
N VAL A 476 -21.09 -5.31 13.13
CA VAL A 476 -22.33 -6.04 13.41
C VAL A 476 -23.42 -5.63 12.42
N ALA A 477 -23.96 -6.61 11.69
CA ALA A 477 -25.18 -6.41 10.92
C ALA A 477 -26.33 -6.13 11.90
N ARG A 478 -27.10 -5.08 11.65
CA ARG A 478 -28.14 -4.66 12.59
C ARG A 478 -29.32 -4.01 11.90
N THR A 479 -30.50 -4.28 12.44
CA THR A 479 -31.77 -3.60 12.13
C THR A 479 -32.48 -3.17 13.41
N GLY A 480 -33.32 -2.14 13.39
CA GLY A 480 -33.89 -1.53 14.60
C GLY A 480 -32.84 -0.91 15.52
N HIS A 481 -31.69 -0.50 14.97
CA HIS A 481 -30.63 0.17 15.72
C HIS A 481 -30.97 1.65 15.93
N ALA A 482 -30.31 2.30 16.88
CA ALA A 482 -30.34 3.76 17.00
C ALA A 482 -28.93 4.31 16.80
N GLY A 483 -28.81 5.43 16.09
CA GLY A 483 -27.55 6.14 15.93
C GLY A 483 -27.66 7.62 16.30
N VAL A 484 -26.52 8.25 16.51
CA VAL A 484 -26.45 9.66 16.90
C VAL A 484 -25.10 10.26 16.49
N ALA A 485 -25.14 11.46 15.92
CA ALA A 485 -23.94 12.25 15.66
C ALA A 485 -23.36 12.78 16.98
N LEU A 486 -22.11 12.46 17.27
CA LEU A 486 -21.37 12.94 18.43
C LEU A 486 -20.85 14.38 18.20
N ALA A 487 -20.32 15.00 19.25
CA ALA A 487 -19.88 16.40 19.21
C ALA A 487 -18.61 16.63 18.36
N ASP A 488 -17.87 15.56 18.06
CA ASP A 488 -16.62 15.52 17.29
C ASP A 488 -16.80 15.14 15.81
N GLY A 489 -18.06 15.08 15.35
CA GLY A 489 -18.43 14.75 13.97
C GLY A 489 -18.49 13.25 13.66
N THR A 490 -18.22 12.38 14.62
CA THR A 490 -18.38 10.92 14.49
C THR A 490 -19.85 10.49 14.69
N VAL A 491 -20.20 9.27 14.30
CA VAL A 491 -21.54 8.71 14.52
C VAL A 491 -21.45 7.46 15.38
N LEU A 492 -22.04 7.50 16.56
CA LEU A 492 -22.26 6.34 17.42
C LEU A 492 -23.52 5.61 16.97
N VAL A 493 -23.45 4.29 16.83
CA VAL A 493 -24.56 3.40 16.49
C VAL A 493 -24.67 2.30 17.54
N THR A 494 -25.85 2.04 18.06
CA THR A 494 -26.07 1.19 19.23
C THR A 494 -27.22 0.21 19.03
N GLY A 495 -27.04 -1.00 19.55
CA GLY A 495 -28.09 -2.02 19.58
C GLY A 495 -28.61 -2.39 18.19
N GLY A 496 -29.92 -2.64 18.11
CA GLY A 496 -30.54 -3.30 16.98
C GLY A 496 -30.52 -4.82 17.14
N ARG A 497 -30.87 -5.55 16.08
CA ARG A 497 -30.98 -7.00 16.07
C ARG A 497 -30.44 -7.63 14.79
N ASP A 498 -29.95 -8.87 14.89
CA ASP A 498 -29.69 -9.79 13.77
C ASP A 498 -29.56 -11.25 14.27
N PRO A 499 -30.58 -12.10 14.10
CA PRO A 499 -32.00 -11.73 14.25
C PRO A 499 -32.33 -11.33 15.70
N GLU A 500 -31.44 -11.67 16.66
CA GLU A 500 -31.57 -11.40 18.09
C GLU A 500 -31.07 -9.99 18.47
N PRO A 501 -31.62 -9.37 19.54
CA PRO A 501 -31.17 -8.07 20.04
C PRO A 501 -29.70 -8.07 20.48
N THR A 502 -28.97 -7.01 20.14
CA THR A 502 -27.58 -6.81 20.56
C THR A 502 -27.45 -5.64 21.54
N SER A 503 -26.40 -5.67 22.37
CA SER A 503 -25.94 -4.53 23.18
C SER A 503 -24.72 -3.84 22.57
N THR A 504 -24.20 -4.36 21.45
CA THR A 504 -23.00 -3.82 20.81
C THR A 504 -23.21 -2.39 20.32
N ALA A 505 -22.18 -1.58 20.53
CA ALA A 505 -22.12 -0.21 20.06
C ALA A 505 -20.86 -0.01 19.20
N GLU A 506 -21.00 0.78 18.14
CA GLU A 506 -19.95 1.06 17.18
C GLU A 506 -19.88 2.56 16.86
N VAL A 507 -18.69 3.06 16.53
CA VAL A 507 -18.46 4.46 16.13
C VAL A 507 -17.84 4.52 14.75
N PHE A 508 -18.48 5.30 13.87
CA PHE A 508 -18.00 5.67 12.55
C PHE A 508 -17.26 7.00 12.57
N SER A 509 -16.07 7.03 11.96
CA SER A 509 -15.29 8.25 11.76
C SER A 509 -14.84 8.34 10.30
N ARG A 510 -15.00 9.53 9.70
CA ARG A 510 -14.38 9.83 8.41
C ARG A 510 -12.90 10.14 8.57
N LEU A 511 -12.15 9.84 7.51
CA LEU A 511 -10.72 10.05 7.37
C LEU A 511 -10.34 11.53 7.48
N PHE A 512 -9.22 11.80 8.12
CA PHE A 512 -8.65 13.15 8.31
C PHE A 512 -7.89 13.63 7.07
N ASP A 513 -7.68 14.94 6.94
CA ASP A 513 -6.89 15.49 5.83
C ASP A 513 -5.47 14.91 5.83
N GLY A 514 -5.03 14.41 4.68
CA GLY A 514 -3.77 13.69 4.50
C GLY A 514 -3.88 12.17 4.63
N ALA A 515 -4.98 11.61 5.15
CA ALA A 515 -5.24 10.17 5.10
C ALA A 515 -5.50 9.70 3.65
N THR A 516 -5.22 8.44 3.35
CA THR A 516 -5.48 7.87 2.01
C THR A 516 -6.93 7.43 1.82
N CYS A 517 -7.56 7.82 0.72
CA CYS A 517 -8.97 7.56 0.40
C CYS A 517 -9.14 6.89 -0.98
N ALA A 518 -10.16 6.06 -1.14
CA ALA A 518 -10.57 5.54 -2.45
C ALA A 518 -11.70 6.38 -3.08
N GLY A 519 -12.57 6.97 -2.26
CA GLY A 519 -13.62 7.90 -2.65
C GLY A 519 -13.79 9.04 -1.64
N ARG A 520 -14.32 10.17 -2.12
CA ARG A 520 -14.44 11.39 -1.30
C ARG A 520 -15.44 11.32 -0.14
N GLY A 521 -16.34 10.32 -0.13
CA GLY A 521 -17.20 10.01 1.01
C GLY A 521 -16.49 9.45 2.23
N GLU A 522 -15.25 8.98 2.08
CA GLU A 522 -14.41 8.58 3.20
C GLU A 522 -13.83 9.80 3.95
N CYS A 523 -13.71 10.96 3.31
CA CYS A 523 -12.99 12.13 3.83
C CYS A 523 -13.87 13.07 4.66
N ARG A 524 -13.38 13.54 5.81
CA ARG A 524 -14.06 14.53 6.65
C ARG A 524 -14.33 15.83 5.89
N SER A 525 -13.38 16.26 5.08
CA SER A 525 -13.47 17.42 4.20
C SER A 525 -14.41 17.25 3.00
N GLY A 526 -14.77 16.00 2.64
CA GLY A 526 -15.51 15.69 1.42
C GLY A 526 -14.71 15.80 0.13
N PHE A 527 -13.38 15.98 0.19
CA PHE A 527 -12.51 15.99 -0.98
C PHE A 527 -11.50 14.84 -0.91
N CYS A 528 -11.50 13.98 -1.93
CA CYS A 528 -10.47 12.99 -2.17
C CYS A 528 -9.82 13.31 -3.51
N ALA A 529 -8.54 13.69 -3.50
CA ALA A 529 -7.75 13.97 -4.70
C ALA A 529 -6.33 13.41 -4.48
N ASP A 530 -5.68 12.95 -5.55
CA ASP A 530 -4.36 12.30 -5.47
C ASP A 530 -4.31 11.10 -4.49
N GLY A 531 -5.44 10.42 -4.30
CA GLY A 531 -5.60 9.33 -3.33
C GLY A 531 -5.52 9.76 -1.86
N ARG A 532 -5.64 11.06 -1.57
CA ARG A 532 -5.57 11.67 -0.23
C ARG A 532 -6.82 12.48 0.08
N CYS A 533 -7.22 12.53 1.34
CA CYS A 533 -8.24 13.46 1.82
C CYS A 533 -7.67 14.87 1.88
N CYS A 534 -8.34 15.83 1.26
CA CYS A 534 -7.82 17.18 1.05
C CYS A 534 -8.65 18.20 1.81
N SER A 535 -8.01 19.18 2.46
CA SER A 535 -8.67 20.28 3.18
C SER A 535 -9.54 21.17 2.29
N SER A 536 -9.36 21.10 0.98
CA SER A 536 -10.13 21.80 -0.05
C SER A 536 -10.09 21.02 -1.38
N ALA A 537 -10.92 21.41 -2.34
CA ALA A 537 -10.86 20.86 -3.70
C ALA A 537 -9.62 21.36 -4.46
N CYS A 538 -8.83 20.42 -5.00
CA CYS A 538 -7.79 20.72 -5.98
C CYS A 538 -8.49 21.00 -7.32
N THR A 539 -8.75 22.28 -7.60
CA THR A 539 -9.57 22.74 -8.74
C THR A 539 -8.75 23.09 -9.98
N GLY A 540 -7.45 23.32 -9.82
CA GLY A 540 -6.53 23.59 -10.92
C GLY A 540 -5.70 22.37 -11.33
N PRO A 541 -5.39 22.19 -12.63
CA PRO A 541 -4.54 21.09 -13.12
C PRO A 541 -3.13 21.09 -12.52
N CYS A 542 -2.69 22.23 -11.99
CA CYS A 542 -1.37 22.44 -11.40
C CYS A 542 -1.40 22.51 -9.87
N GLN A 543 -2.37 21.84 -9.25
CA GLN A 543 -2.45 21.64 -7.80
C GLN A 543 -2.25 20.15 -7.47
N ALA A 544 -1.77 19.86 -6.26
CA ALA A 544 -1.70 18.50 -5.74
C ALA A 544 -1.94 18.45 -4.23
N CYS A 545 -2.51 17.34 -3.77
CA CYS A 545 -2.87 17.05 -2.38
C CYS A 545 -2.01 15.94 -1.76
N ASP A 546 -1.25 15.19 -2.59
CA ASP A 546 -0.29 14.16 -2.19
C ASP A 546 1.13 14.68 -1.93
N THR A 547 1.33 16.00 -1.88
CA THR A 547 2.68 16.57 -1.73
C THR A 547 3.30 16.16 -0.38
N PRO A 548 4.57 15.69 -0.36
CA PRO A 548 5.22 15.26 0.90
C PRO A 548 5.34 16.36 1.95
N SER A 549 5.39 17.62 1.52
CA SER A 549 5.53 18.80 2.37
C SER A 549 4.21 19.31 2.96
N ALA A 550 3.07 18.96 2.38
CA ALA A 550 1.75 19.40 2.83
C ALA A 550 0.65 18.36 2.50
N PRO A 551 0.79 17.10 2.97
CA PRO A 551 -0.16 16.04 2.66
C PRO A 551 -1.57 16.42 3.14
N GLY A 552 -2.56 16.31 2.26
CA GLY A 552 -3.92 16.73 2.55
C GLY A 552 -4.18 18.23 2.38
N THR A 553 -3.24 19.01 1.87
CA THR A 553 -3.47 20.41 1.48
C THR A 553 -3.23 20.58 0.00
N CYS A 554 -4.24 21.06 -0.73
CA CYS A 554 -4.10 21.39 -2.15
C CYS A 554 -3.09 22.53 -2.34
N THR A 555 -1.90 22.17 -2.80
CA THR A 555 -0.75 23.07 -2.97
C THR A 555 -0.37 23.18 -4.45
N SER A 556 0.24 24.30 -4.83
CA SER A 556 0.70 24.52 -6.20
C SER A 556 1.90 23.64 -6.54
N VAL A 557 1.87 22.98 -7.69
CA VAL A 557 2.95 22.10 -8.18
C VAL A 557 3.51 22.54 -9.53
N SER A 558 4.70 22.03 -9.84
CA SER A 558 5.41 22.19 -11.11
C SER A 558 5.72 20.83 -11.73
N GLY A 559 5.75 20.74 -13.06
CA GLY A 559 5.93 19.48 -13.79
C GLY A 559 4.66 19.09 -14.54
N ALA A 560 4.34 17.80 -14.65
CA ALA A 560 3.11 17.36 -15.32
C ALA A 560 1.85 17.78 -14.53
N PRO A 561 0.75 18.17 -15.21
CA PRO A 561 -0.53 18.43 -14.55
C PRO A 561 -1.07 17.17 -13.87
N LYS A 562 -1.72 17.38 -12.72
CA LYS A 562 -2.30 16.35 -11.85
C LYS A 562 -3.81 16.17 -12.05
N HIS A 563 -4.54 17.26 -12.34
CA HIS A 563 -6.02 17.28 -12.37
C HIS A 563 -6.58 17.91 -13.66
N GLY A 564 -6.76 17.11 -14.72
CA GLY A 564 -7.20 17.60 -16.04
C GLY A 564 -6.04 18.00 -16.95
N ASP A 565 -6.32 18.78 -18.00
CA ASP A 565 -5.31 19.21 -18.99
C ASP A 565 -4.93 20.69 -18.89
N CYS A 566 -3.84 21.05 -19.57
CA CYS A 566 -3.35 22.42 -19.74
C CYS A 566 -3.54 22.92 -21.19
N GLY A 567 -4.57 22.43 -21.89
CA GLY A 567 -4.89 22.76 -23.27
C GLY A 567 -3.76 22.43 -24.24
N ALA A 568 -3.11 23.47 -24.79
CA ALA A 568 -1.99 23.33 -25.71
C ALA A 568 -0.66 22.95 -25.04
N TYR A 569 -0.55 23.13 -23.73
CA TYR A 569 0.68 22.94 -22.94
C TYR A 569 0.60 21.64 -22.11
N ALA A 570 1.74 21.00 -21.86
CA ALA A 570 1.84 19.75 -21.12
C ALA A 570 2.44 19.90 -19.71
N THR A 571 2.80 21.12 -19.30
CA THR A 571 3.51 21.38 -18.05
C THR A 571 2.89 22.51 -17.23
N CYS A 572 3.11 22.41 -15.92
CA CYS A 572 2.75 23.37 -14.89
C CYS A 572 4.00 24.12 -14.41
N ALA A 573 3.87 25.43 -14.28
CA ALA A 573 4.89 26.33 -13.74
C ALA A 573 4.25 27.22 -12.67
N ALA A 574 4.84 27.26 -11.47
CA ALA A 574 4.36 28.07 -10.33
C ALA A 574 2.87 27.92 -10.00
N GLY A 575 2.29 26.72 -10.13
CA GLY A 575 0.87 26.46 -9.81
C GLY A 575 -0.14 26.82 -10.89
N ALA A 576 0.31 27.25 -12.07
CA ALA A 576 -0.51 27.48 -13.25
C ALA A 576 0.01 26.68 -14.45
N CYS A 577 -0.84 26.46 -15.44
CA CYS A 577 -0.40 25.89 -16.72
C CYS A 577 0.65 26.80 -17.35
N SER A 578 1.69 26.22 -17.94
CA SER A 578 2.70 26.98 -18.66
C SER A 578 2.05 27.77 -19.80
N ALA A 579 2.53 28.99 -20.03
CA ALA A 579 2.16 29.82 -21.18
C ALA A 579 3.25 29.83 -22.26
N THR A 580 4.34 29.09 -22.05
CA THR A 580 5.51 29.06 -22.94
C THR A 580 6.12 27.66 -23.05
N CYS A 581 6.75 27.36 -24.18
CA CYS A 581 7.53 26.14 -24.39
C CYS A 581 8.99 26.47 -24.75
N ALA A 582 9.89 25.52 -24.45
CA ALA A 582 11.27 25.51 -24.94
C ALA A 582 11.48 24.39 -25.98
N THR A 583 10.77 23.28 -25.83
CA THR A 583 10.77 22.11 -26.71
C THR A 583 9.35 21.63 -26.99
N SER A 584 9.15 20.82 -28.03
CA SER A 584 7.86 20.19 -28.29
C SER A 584 7.42 19.17 -27.21
N GLY A 585 8.27 18.85 -26.22
CA GLY A 585 7.90 18.07 -25.04
C GLY A 585 7.14 18.88 -23.98
N ASP A 586 7.23 20.22 -24.02
CA ASP A 586 6.47 21.11 -23.12
C ASP A 586 5.02 21.34 -23.60
N CYS A 587 4.71 20.84 -24.80
CA CYS A 587 3.41 20.97 -25.44
C CYS A 587 2.58 19.69 -25.30
N ALA A 588 1.26 19.83 -25.28
CA ALA A 588 0.34 18.69 -25.32
C ALA A 588 0.64 17.80 -26.55
N ALA A 589 0.31 16.51 -26.49
CA ALA A 589 0.70 15.53 -27.52
C ALA A 589 0.24 15.90 -28.96
N THR A 590 -0.81 16.73 -29.09
CA THR A 590 -1.39 17.27 -30.32
C THR A 590 -0.69 18.55 -30.83
N HIS A 591 0.25 19.10 -30.08
CA HIS A 591 0.92 20.39 -30.33
C HIS A 591 2.45 20.23 -30.39
N ARG A 592 3.14 21.24 -30.93
CA ARG A 592 4.60 21.35 -31.03
C ARG A 592 5.05 22.76 -30.67
N CYS A 593 6.29 22.90 -30.24
CA CYS A 593 6.82 24.22 -29.85
C CYS A 593 7.34 24.99 -31.07
N VAL A 594 6.81 26.19 -31.30
CA VAL A 594 7.28 27.13 -32.33
C VAL A 594 7.33 28.53 -31.72
N ALA A 595 8.51 29.16 -31.72
CA ALA A 595 8.73 30.50 -31.17
C ALA A 595 8.14 30.67 -29.75
N SER A 596 8.41 29.69 -28.88
CA SER A 596 7.90 29.58 -27.50
C SER A 596 6.38 29.46 -27.31
N ALA A 597 5.59 29.32 -28.38
CA ALA A 597 4.18 28.97 -28.31
C ALA A 597 3.94 27.50 -28.70
N CYS A 598 3.03 26.84 -27.99
CA CYS A 598 2.54 25.53 -28.39
C CYS A 598 1.47 25.68 -29.48
N VAL A 599 1.79 25.27 -30.71
CA VAL A 599 0.90 25.32 -31.87
C VAL A 599 0.53 23.91 -32.32
N PRO A 600 -0.63 23.67 -32.95
CA PRO A 600 -1.01 22.34 -33.41
C PRO A 600 0.06 21.67 -34.29
N LYS A 601 0.21 20.35 -34.13
CA LYS A 601 1.05 19.54 -35.02
C LYS A 601 0.51 19.53 -36.44
N LEU A 602 1.42 19.35 -37.38
CA LEU A 602 1.16 19.37 -38.81
C LEU A 602 0.44 18.08 -39.25
N THR A 603 -0.59 18.24 -40.07
CA THR A 603 -1.32 17.13 -40.69
C THR A 603 -0.49 16.45 -41.76
N ASN A 604 -0.85 15.21 -42.10
CA ASN A 604 -0.24 14.49 -43.22
C ASN A 604 -0.26 15.33 -44.50
N GLY A 605 0.87 15.38 -45.21
CA GLY A 605 1.05 16.13 -46.45
C GLY A 605 1.68 17.52 -46.28
N ALA A 606 1.76 18.05 -45.06
CA ALA A 606 2.49 19.28 -44.77
C ALA A 606 4.02 19.06 -44.72
N ALA A 607 4.80 20.08 -45.09
CA ALA A 607 6.26 20.04 -44.99
C ALA A 607 6.74 20.07 -43.53
N CYS A 608 7.75 19.26 -43.20
CA CYS A 608 8.27 19.08 -41.84
C CYS A 608 9.80 19.01 -41.82
N ALA A 609 10.39 19.28 -40.65
CA ALA A 609 11.83 19.14 -40.42
C ALA A 609 12.15 17.97 -39.48
N ALA A 610 11.25 17.65 -38.54
CA ALA A 610 11.41 16.56 -37.58
C ALA A 610 10.13 15.76 -37.39
N ALA A 611 10.27 14.49 -36.99
CA ALA A 611 9.15 13.59 -36.66
C ALA A 611 8.16 14.18 -35.64
N SER A 612 8.67 14.99 -34.71
CA SER A 612 7.89 15.71 -33.67
C SER A 612 7.01 16.84 -34.23
N ASP A 613 7.20 17.28 -35.47
CA ASP A 613 6.35 18.28 -36.11
C ASP A 613 4.96 17.73 -36.49
N CYS A 614 4.88 16.41 -36.72
CA CYS A 614 3.77 15.76 -37.41
C CYS A 614 2.82 15.07 -36.42
N THR A 615 1.51 15.18 -36.65
CA THR A 615 0.48 14.53 -35.82
C THR A 615 0.62 13.00 -35.84
N SER A 616 1.13 12.46 -36.95
CA SER A 616 1.44 11.03 -37.13
C SER A 616 2.71 10.56 -36.42
N GLY A 617 3.59 11.47 -35.99
CA GLY A 617 4.92 11.13 -35.49
C GLY A 617 5.94 10.72 -36.57
N PHE A 618 5.63 10.87 -37.85
CA PHE A 618 6.55 10.54 -38.95
C PHE A 618 6.76 11.74 -39.88
N CYS A 619 8.00 12.23 -39.94
CA CYS A 619 8.45 13.17 -40.96
C CYS A 619 9.35 12.40 -41.92
N VAL A 620 8.90 12.23 -43.17
CA VAL A 620 9.51 11.32 -44.14
C VAL A 620 9.57 12.02 -45.49
N ASP A 621 10.74 11.99 -46.14
CA ASP A 621 10.99 12.70 -47.40
C ASP A 621 10.70 14.23 -47.30
N GLY A 622 10.80 14.80 -46.10
CA GLY A 622 10.47 16.21 -45.81
C GLY A 622 8.97 16.50 -45.62
N VAL A 623 8.12 15.47 -45.58
CA VAL A 623 6.65 15.59 -45.50
C VAL A 623 6.09 14.79 -44.33
N CYS A 624 5.10 15.34 -43.62
CA CYS A 624 4.38 14.61 -42.57
C CYS A 624 3.63 13.44 -43.17
N CYS A 625 3.95 12.24 -42.69
CA CYS A 625 3.55 10.99 -43.33
C CYS A 625 2.67 10.14 -42.42
N ASN A 626 1.68 9.41 -42.98
CA ASN A 626 0.83 8.51 -42.20
C ASN A 626 1.60 7.33 -41.53
N ARG A 627 2.79 6.98 -42.01
CA ARG A 627 3.71 5.97 -41.42
C ARG A 627 5.17 6.25 -41.80
N ALA A 628 6.11 5.50 -41.23
CA ALA A 628 7.56 5.74 -41.36
C ALA A 628 8.21 5.53 -42.75
N CYS A 629 7.49 5.05 -43.77
CA CYS A 629 8.02 4.52 -45.05
C CYS A 629 9.39 3.84 -44.96
N SER A 630 9.43 2.69 -44.30
CA SER A 630 10.68 1.95 -44.07
C SER A 630 11.22 1.20 -45.28
N ALA A 631 10.45 1.08 -46.37
CA ALA A 631 10.86 0.30 -47.53
C ALA A 631 11.56 1.13 -48.63
N GLN A 632 12.37 0.46 -49.44
CA GLN A 632 13.24 1.06 -50.46
C GLN A 632 12.49 1.86 -51.53
N CYS A 633 11.32 1.36 -51.93
CA CYS A 633 10.49 1.90 -53.03
C CYS A 633 9.20 2.56 -52.53
N GLU A 634 9.15 3.00 -51.27
CA GLU A 634 8.07 3.86 -50.77
C GLU A 634 8.45 5.35 -50.90
N SER A 635 7.46 6.23 -50.92
CA SER A 635 7.65 7.65 -50.62
C SER A 635 6.42 8.27 -49.98
N CYS A 636 6.62 9.36 -49.24
CA CYS A 636 5.55 10.22 -48.76
C CYS A 636 5.46 11.59 -49.45
N ALA A 637 6.38 11.89 -50.37
CA ALA A 637 6.41 13.09 -51.18
C ALA A 637 5.93 12.83 -52.63
N GLU A 638 5.38 11.65 -52.92
CA GLU A 638 5.00 11.25 -54.27
C GLU A 638 3.81 12.06 -54.82
N THR A 639 3.89 12.45 -56.10
CA THR A 639 2.91 13.34 -56.71
C THR A 639 1.56 12.64 -56.84
N GLY A 640 0.51 13.21 -56.23
CA GLY A 640 -0.83 12.59 -56.15
C GLY A 640 -1.08 11.75 -54.89
N GLY A 641 -0.07 11.55 -54.03
CA GLY A 641 -0.18 10.79 -52.76
C GLY A 641 0.43 11.48 -51.54
N VAL A 642 0.85 12.75 -51.66
CA VAL A 642 1.61 13.51 -50.65
C VAL A 642 1.01 13.38 -49.24
N GLY A 643 1.82 12.91 -48.28
CA GLY A 643 1.42 12.62 -46.91
C GLY A 643 0.90 11.20 -46.64
N THR A 644 0.70 10.40 -47.68
CA THR A 644 0.41 8.97 -47.58
C THR A 644 1.61 8.17 -48.08
N CYS A 645 2.10 7.27 -47.25
CA CYS A 645 3.19 6.38 -47.61
C CYS A 645 2.76 5.38 -48.67
N ALA A 646 3.22 5.57 -49.90
CA ALA A 646 2.82 4.77 -51.07
C ALA A 646 4.05 4.24 -51.82
N ASN A 647 3.85 3.17 -52.59
CA ASN A 647 4.88 2.64 -53.49
C ASN A 647 5.09 3.64 -54.64
N ARG A 648 6.34 4.02 -54.90
CA ARG A 648 6.70 5.04 -55.90
C ARG A 648 7.17 4.45 -57.22
N ILE A 649 7.11 5.23 -58.29
CA ILE A 649 7.66 4.86 -59.61
C ILE A 649 8.97 5.61 -59.87
N GLY A 650 10.04 4.92 -60.24
CA GLY A 650 11.36 5.52 -60.55
C GLY A 650 12.46 5.21 -59.50
N ALA A 651 13.41 6.11 -59.30
CA ALA A 651 14.53 5.90 -58.37
C ALA A 651 14.10 6.03 -56.89
N PRO A 652 14.70 5.28 -55.94
CA PRO A 652 14.52 5.52 -54.51
C PRO A 652 14.89 6.95 -54.09
N ILE A 653 14.21 7.48 -53.07
CA ILE A 653 14.46 8.84 -52.54
C ILE A 653 14.73 8.82 -51.03
N GLY A 654 15.04 9.98 -50.44
CA GLY A 654 15.18 10.13 -48.99
C GLY A 654 16.41 9.44 -48.39
N GLY A 655 17.50 9.30 -49.16
CA GLY A 655 18.74 8.66 -48.71
C GLY A 655 18.70 7.13 -48.62
N ARG A 656 17.60 6.50 -49.06
CA ARG A 656 17.45 5.04 -49.09
C ARG A 656 18.37 4.42 -50.16
N PRO A 657 18.80 3.16 -50.02
CA PRO A 657 19.68 2.52 -50.99
C PRO A 657 19.09 2.58 -52.40
N ALA A 658 19.89 2.99 -53.38
CA ALA A 658 19.47 2.92 -54.78
C ALA A 658 19.10 1.47 -55.16
N CYS A 659 18.14 1.31 -56.06
CA CYS A 659 17.94 0.04 -56.75
C CYS A 659 19.28 -0.38 -57.38
N ALA A 660 19.60 -1.68 -57.36
CA ALA A 660 20.96 -2.18 -57.63
C ALA A 660 21.57 -1.65 -58.94
N SER A 661 22.90 -1.43 -58.93
CA SER A 661 23.64 -0.75 -59.99
C SER A 661 23.38 -1.32 -61.39
N GLY A 662 22.93 -0.47 -62.31
CA GLY A 662 22.69 -0.78 -63.71
C GLY A 662 22.81 0.48 -64.58
N ASP A 663 22.74 0.29 -65.90
CA ASP A 663 22.87 1.38 -66.89
C ASP A 663 21.69 2.37 -66.76
N PRO A 664 21.87 3.70 -66.74
CA PRO A 664 20.77 4.66 -66.52
C PRO A 664 19.53 4.47 -67.40
N ALA A 665 19.70 3.91 -68.61
CA ALA A 665 18.62 3.60 -69.54
C ALA A 665 17.85 2.30 -69.23
N CYS A 666 18.50 1.26 -68.70
CA CYS A 666 17.90 -0.07 -68.49
C CYS A 666 17.72 -0.45 -67.01
N GLY A 667 18.45 0.19 -66.09
CA GLY A 667 18.61 -0.19 -64.70
C GLY A 667 17.30 -0.28 -63.90
N PRO A 668 17.27 -1.10 -62.84
CA PRO A 668 16.04 -1.39 -62.11
C PRO A 668 15.50 -0.14 -61.40
N ARG A 669 14.20 0.10 -61.54
CA ARG A 669 13.46 1.22 -60.95
C ARG A 669 12.29 0.68 -60.14
N CYS A 670 11.88 1.40 -59.10
CA CYS A 670 10.64 1.11 -58.40
C CYS A 670 9.47 1.14 -59.40
N ASP A 671 8.62 0.11 -59.35
CA ASP A 671 7.53 -0.11 -60.31
C ASP A 671 6.17 0.43 -59.85
N GLY A 672 6.10 0.96 -58.63
CA GLY A 672 4.87 1.40 -57.97
C GLY A 672 3.94 0.26 -57.49
N THR A 673 4.31 -1.02 -57.69
CA THR A 673 3.46 -2.16 -57.32
C THR A 673 3.76 -2.65 -55.90
N ILE A 674 5.03 -2.77 -55.51
CA ILE A 674 5.46 -3.34 -54.22
C ILE A 674 6.57 -2.48 -53.58
N ALA A 675 6.48 -2.30 -52.27
CA ALA A 675 7.28 -1.39 -51.44
C ALA A 675 8.81 -1.61 -51.49
N THR A 676 9.27 -2.78 -51.92
CA THR A 676 10.70 -3.16 -52.05
C THR A 676 11.09 -3.57 -53.48
N HIS A 677 10.18 -3.42 -54.46
CA HIS A 677 10.32 -4.05 -55.76
C HIS A 677 10.88 -3.09 -56.80
N CYS A 678 12.18 -3.19 -57.02
CA CYS A 678 12.85 -2.57 -58.15
C CYS A 678 12.79 -3.52 -59.37
N VAL A 679 12.07 -3.16 -60.43
CA VAL A 679 12.01 -3.95 -61.67
C VAL A 679 12.94 -3.37 -62.74
N PRO A 680 13.64 -4.20 -63.52
CA PRO A 680 14.38 -3.76 -64.70
C PRO A 680 13.46 -3.36 -65.86
N ALA A 681 13.97 -2.54 -66.78
CA ALA A 681 13.29 -2.28 -68.05
C ALA A 681 13.09 -3.59 -68.85
N TRP A 682 11.97 -3.68 -69.59
CA TRP A 682 11.57 -4.91 -70.29
C TRP A 682 12.56 -5.32 -71.38
N ASP A 683 12.69 -6.64 -71.57
CA ASP A 683 13.63 -7.26 -72.53
C ASP A 683 13.32 -6.81 -73.98
N GLY A 684 14.33 -6.27 -74.68
CA GLY A 684 14.23 -5.84 -76.08
C GLY A 684 14.23 -4.33 -76.38
N ALA A 685 14.21 -3.44 -75.37
CA ALA A 685 14.24 -1.98 -75.61
C ALA A 685 15.64 -1.51 -76.10
N PRO A 686 15.76 -0.78 -77.23
CA PRO A 686 17.06 -0.46 -77.85
C PRO A 686 17.88 0.58 -77.08
N CYS A 687 19.21 0.40 -77.03
CA CYS A 687 20.11 1.25 -76.25
C CYS A 687 21.54 1.49 -76.82
N SER A 688 21.95 0.98 -78.01
CA SER A 688 23.25 1.34 -78.65
C SER A 688 23.35 1.07 -80.17
N GLU A 689 24.48 1.45 -80.81
CA GLU A 689 24.84 1.22 -82.24
C GLU A 689 26.03 0.24 -82.45
N ASN A 690 26.28 -0.22 -83.69
CA ASN A 690 27.20 -1.33 -84.04
C ASN A 690 28.71 -0.98 -84.02
N LYS A 691 29.59 -1.91 -83.59
CA LYS A 691 31.07 -1.77 -83.60
C LYS A 691 31.82 -3.10 -83.46
N CYS A 692 33.12 -3.14 -83.78
CA CYS A 692 34.00 -4.29 -83.50
C CYS A 692 35.38 -3.79 -83.04
N VAL A 693 35.76 -4.10 -81.80
CA VAL A 693 36.99 -3.65 -81.13
C VAL A 693 37.43 -4.75 -80.14
N ASP A 694 38.73 -4.91 -79.90
CA ASP A 694 39.31 -5.78 -78.86
C ASP A 694 38.80 -7.25 -78.86
N GLY A 695 38.65 -7.85 -80.04
CA GLY A 695 38.26 -9.25 -80.20
C GLY A 695 36.74 -9.51 -80.12
N VAL A 696 35.89 -8.50 -80.30
CA VAL A 696 34.42 -8.66 -80.19
C VAL A 696 33.63 -7.84 -81.22
N GLU A 697 32.91 -8.53 -82.11
CA GLU A 697 31.92 -7.98 -83.08
C GLU A 697 30.60 -7.69 -82.34
N SER A 698 30.03 -6.49 -82.46
CA SER A 698 28.84 -6.04 -81.69
C SER A 698 27.76 -5.44 -82.60
N HIS A 699 26.53 -5.94 -82.49
CA HIS A 699 25.32 -5.34 -83.09
C HIS A 699 24.38 -4.77 -82.00
N TYR A 700 23.55 -3.78 -82.38
CA TYR A 700 22.62 -2.97 -81.55
C TYR A 700 22.27 -3.57 -80.18
N SER A 701 22.61 -2.87 -79.09
CA SER A 701 22.22 -3.33 -77.76
C SER A 701 20.73 -3.17 -77.49
N VAL A 702 20.19 -4.11 -76.72
CA VAL A 702 18.84 -4.01 -76.13
C VAL A 702 18.91 -4.23 -74.61
N CYS A 703 18.02 -3.63 -73.83
CA CYS A 703 17.86 -3.97 -72.41
C CYS A 703 17.51 -5.45 -72.28
N ASP A 704 18.14 -6.16 -71.36
CA ASP A 704 18.10 -7.64 -71.26
C ASP A 704 17.07 -8.21 -70.28
N GLY A 705 16.12 -7.38 -69.84
CA GLY A 705 15.19 -7.72 -68.76
C GLY A 705 15.85 -7.90 -67.38
N LYS A 706 17.13 -7.54 -67.20
CA LYS A 706 17.87 -7.66 -65.93
C LYS A 706 18.55 -6.37 -65.47
N GLY A 707 18.34 -5.27 -66.19
CA GLY A 707 18.80 -3.94 -65.79
C GLY A 707 20.02 -3.43 -66.56
N LEU A 708 20.48 -4.17 -67.57
CA LEU A 708 21.69 -3.85 -68.31
C LEU A 708 21.39 -3.69 -69.80
N CYS A 709 22.03 -2.71 -70.42
CA CYS A 709 22.06 -2.57 -71.86
C CYS A 709 22.97 -3.67 -72.44
N LYS A 710 22.37 -4.71 -73.02
CA LYS A 710 23.10 -5.89 -73.50
C LYS A 710 23.41 -5.76 -74.98
N ASP A 711 24.68 -5.50 -75.29
CA ASP A 711 25.21 -5.62 -76.65
C ASP A 711 25.02 -7.05 -77.17
N VAL A 712 24.60 -7.20 -78.43
CA VAL A 712 24.67 -8.47 -79.14
C VAL A 712 26.11 -8.68 -79.59
N LYS A 713 26.95 -9.14 -78.65
CA LYS A 713 28.39 -9.37 -78.82
C LYS A 713 28.70 -10.79 -79.26
N LYS A 714 29.40 -10.92 -80.39
CA LYS A 714 30.03 -12.12 -80.89
C LYS A 714 31.55 -12.00 -80.69
N ALA A 715 32.06 -12.69 -79.69
CA ALA A 715 33.50 -12.77 -79.45
C ALA A 715 34.21 -13.53 -80.58
N CYS A 716 35.41 -13.09 -80.93
CA CYS A 716 36.27 -13.70 -81.96
C CYS A 716 36.93 -15.02 -81.50
N GLY A 717 36.64 -15.47 -80.28
CA GLY A 717 37.18 -16.69 -79.69
C GLY A 717 38.68 -16.54 -79.44
N ALA A 718 39.45 -17.49 -79.96
CA ALA A 718 40.90 -17.48 -79.78
C ALA A 718 41.65 -16.55 -80.77
N TYR A 719 40.93 -15.84 -81.65
CA TYR A 719 41.49 -14.96 -82.70
C TYR A 719 41.20 -13.48 -82.45
N ALA A 720 42.01 -12.59 -83.03
CA ALA A 720 41.81 -11.13 -82.96
C ALA A 720 40.78 -10.59 -83.97
N CYS A 721 40.48 -9.28 -83.91
CA CYS A 721 39.61 -8.59 -84.88
C CYS A 721 40.30 -8.35 -86.23
N GLY A 722 39.51 -8.42 -87.31
CA GLY A 722 39.86 -8.01 -88.67
C GLY A 722 38.89 -6.94 -89.17
N GLY A 723 39.12 -5.68 -88.79
CA GLY A 723 38.19 -4.58 -89.06
C GLY A 723 36.88 -4.72 -88.27
N PHE A 724 35.73 -4.50 -88.91
CA PHE A 724 34.43 -4.55 -88.24
C PHE A 724 33.93 -5.97 -87.89
N LYS A 725 34.75 -7.02 -88.02
CA LYS A 725 34.42 -8.43 -87.75
C LYS A 725 35.62 -9.22 -87.18
N CYS A 726 35.40 -10.49 -86.88
CA CYS A 726 36.40 -11.40 -86.29
C CYS A 726 37.22 -12.18 -87.34
N ASN A 727 38.51 -12.42 -87.05
CA ASN A 727 39.34 -13.38 -87.79
C ASN A 727 39.01 -14.83 -87.39
N THR A 728 39.42 -15.80 -88.20
CA THR A 728 39.09 -17.24 -88.03
C THR A 728 40.27 -18.21 -88.15
N SER A 729 41.51 -17.70 -88.28
CA SER A 729 42.75 -18.46 -88.41
C SER A 729 43.95 -17.60 -88.01
N CYS A 730 45.07 -18.20 -87.59
CA CYS A 730 46.34 -17.49 -87.30
C CYS A 730 47.50 -18.04 -88.13
N ALA A 731 48.45 -17.19 -88.47
CA ALA A 731 49.80 -17.52 -88.91
C ALA A 731 50.86 -17.07 -87.88
N LEU A 732 50.55 -16.04 -87.08
CA LEU A 732 51.40 -15.54 -86.00
C LEU A 732 50.60 -15.38 -84.68
N THR A 733 51.27 -15.51 -83.54
CA THR A 733 50.63 -15.35 -82.21
C THR A 733 50.00 -13.97 -81.97
N VAL A 734 50.41 -12.93 -82.70
CA VAL A 734 49.76 -11.59 -82.65
C VAL A 734 48.35 -11.56 -83.26
N GLU A 735 47.99 -12.56 -84.07
CA GLU A 735 46.65 -12.72 -84.65
C GLU A 735 45.72 -13.55 -83.73
N CYS A 736 46.27 -14.09 -82.64
CA CYS A 736 45.54 -14.72 -81.55
C CYS A 736 45.09 -13.70 -80.51
N ALA A 737 44.04 -14.05 -79.77
CA ALA A 737 43.64 -13.32 -78.57
C ALA A 737 44.72 -13.44 -77.48
N ALA A 738 44.87 -12.40 -76.65
CA ALA A 738 45.84 -12.40 -75.56
C ALA A 738 45.62 -13.59 -74.59
N GLY A 739 46.72 -14.25 -74.20
CA GLY A 739 46.67 -15.50 -73.42
C GLY A 739 46.58 -16.78 -74.25
N PHE A 740 46.50 -16.67 -75.58
CA PHE A 740 46.60 -17.79 -76.52
C PHE A 740 47.87 -17.68 -77.39
N VAL A 741 48.49 -18.82 -77.69
CA VAL A 741 49.65 -18.92 -78.60
C VAL A 741 49.22 -19.60 -79.91
N CYS A 742 49.75 -19.16 -81.05
CA CYS A 742 49.46 -19.81 -82.34
C CYS A 742 50.29 -21.11 -82.46
N THR A 743 49.62 -22.22 -82.73
CA THR A 743 50.20 -23.55 -82.91
C THR A 743 49.43 -24.25 -84.03
N ASP A 744 50.12 -24.65 -85.09
CA ASP A 744 49.55 -25.27 -86.31
C ASP A 744 48.28 -24.58 -86.84
N GLY A 745 48.35 -23.25 -86.97
CA GLY A 745 47.29 -22.41 -87.53
C GLY A 745 46.12 -22.12 -86.59
N LYS A 746 46.20 -22.54 -85.31
CA LYS A 746 45.15 -22.38 -84.30
C LYS A 746 45.71 -21.78 -83.01
N CYS A 747 44.89 -21.00 -82.31
CA CYS A 747 45.28 -20.33 -81.07
C CYS A 747 44.88 -21.16 -79.83
N VAL A 748 45.81 -21.45 -78.91
CA VAL A 748 45.60 -22.32 -77.71
C VAL A 748 46.12 -21.67 -76.40
N ALA A 749 45.48 -21.94 -75.25
CA ALA A 749 45.61 -21.13 -74.02
C ALA A 749 46.72 -21.54 -73.01
N ALA A 750 47.22 -20.58 -72.22
CA ALA A 750 48.22 -20.76 -71.13
C ALA A 750 47.63 -20.76 -69.69
N SER A 751 48.34 -21.32 -68.69
CA SER A 751 47.80 -21.57 -67.33
C SER A 751 47.95 -20.40 -66.35
N GLY A 752 46.96 -20.15 -65.49
CA GLY A 752 46.92 -19.00 -64.59
C GLY A 752 47.58 -19.15 -63.21
N LEU A 753 47.73 -18.02 -62.50
CA LEU A 753 48.29 -17.95 -61.14
C LEU A 753 47.56 -18.83 -60.10
N GLY A 754 48.32 -19.40 -59.17
CA GLY A 754 47.82 -20.27 -58.11
C GLY A 754 47.38 -21.67 -58.59
N LYS A 755 47.60 -22.02 -59.85
CA LYS A 755 47.45 -23.39 -60.37
C LYS A 755 48.77 -24.15 -60.27
N SER A 756 48.71 -25.47 -60.15
CA SER A 756 49.89 -26.32 -60.20
C SER A 756 50.59 -26.21 -61.55
N CYS A 757 51.92 -26.30 -61.54
CA CYS A 757 52.76 -26.15 -62.72
C CYS A 757 53.94 -27.13 -62.71
N LEU A 758 54.47 -27.41 -63.91
CA LEU A 758 55.64 -28.29 -64.10
C LEU A 758 56.88 -27.50 -64.54
N GLY A 759 56.72 -26.25 -64.97
CA GLY A 759 57.80 -25.37 -65.41
C GLY A 759 57.29 -23.96 -65.77
N PRO A 760 58.18 -22.95 -65.87
CA PRO A 760 57.82 -21.55 -66.07
C PRO A 760 56.97 -21.31 -67.33
N ASP A 761 57.29 -21.97 -68.44
CA ASP A 761 56.60 -21.79 -69.74
C ASP A 761 55.14 -22.26 -69.75
N THR A 762 54.72 -23.03 -68.72
CA THR A 762 53.33 -23.47 -68.56
C THR A 762 52.45 -22.43 -67.83
N CYS A 763 53.07 -21.41 -67.22
CA CYS A 763 52.42 -20.34 -66.47
C CYS A 763 52.36 -19.05 -67.29
N ALA A 764 51.19 -18.41 -67.35
CA ALA A 764 51.00 -17.09 -67.95
C ALA A 764 51.79 -15.97 -67.24
N SER A 765 52.30 -16.23 -66.03
CA SER A 765 53.23 -15.35 -65.30
C SER A 765 54.71 -15.62 -65.59
N GLY A 766 55.06 -16.73 -66.24
CA GLY A 766 56.45 -17.15 -66.44
C GLY A 766 57.18 -17.66 -65.18
N PHE A 767 56.51 -17.78 -64.02
CA PHE A 767 57.15 -18.24 -62.78
C PHE A 767 56.38 -19.41 -62.15
N CYS A 768 57.08 -20.52 -61.96
CA CYS A 768 56.59 -21.72 -61.27
C CYS A 768 57.44 -21.93 -60.01
N THR A 769 56.87 -21.66 -58.83
CA THR A 769 57.57 -21.64 -57.54
C THR A 769 56.75 -22.40 -56.51
N ASP A 770 57.38 -23.18 -55.64
CA ASP A 770 56.72 -24.08 -54.67
C ASP A 770 55.66 -25.02 -55.31
N GLY A 771 55.82 -25.36 -56.60
CA GLY A 771 54.91 -26.21 -57.37
C GLY A 771 53.65 -25.53 -57.92
N VAL A 772 53.51 -24.20 -57.77
CA VAL A 772 52.38 -23.42 -58.28
C VAL A 772 52.82 -22.20 -59.10
N CYS A 773 51.99 -21.75 -60.04
CA CYS A 773 52.23 -20.54 -60.82
C CYS A 773 52.18 -19.32 -59.90
N CYS A 774 53.33 -18.69 -59.63
CA CYS A 774 53.43 -17.52 -58.77
C CYS A 774 53.61 -16.24 -59.59
N GLY A 775 53.29 -15.09 -58.99
CA GLY A 775 53.48 -13.78 -59.62
C GLY A 775 54.93 -13.31 -59.69
N VAL A 776 55.83 -13.99 -58.98
CA VAL A 776 57.27 -13.70 -58.87
C VAL A 776 58.04 -15.00 -58.71
N ALA A 777 59.35 -14.99 -59.03
CA ALA A 777 60.20 -16.18 -58.97
C ALA A 777 60.49 -16.69 -57.53
N SER A 778 60.46 -15.81 -56.52
CA SER A 778 60.65 -16.16 -55.10
C SER A 778 59.94 -15.16 -54.19
N CYS A 779 59.44 -15.63 -53.04
CA CYS A 779 58.73 -14.81 -52.06
C CYS A 779 59.61 -14.23 -50.94
N GLY A 780 60.87 -14.65 -50.83
CA GLY A 780 61.74 -14.31 -49.71
C GLY A 780 61.46 -15.11 -48.43
N GLU A 781 62.37 -15.05 -47.46
CA GLU A 781 62.27 -15.82 -46.22
C GLU A 781 60.98 -15.52 -45.43
N GLY A 782 60.40 -16.57 -44.82
CA GLY A 782 59.17 -16.47 -44.03
C GLY A 782 57.88 -16.31 -44.85
N LYS A 783 57.93 -16.37 -46.19
CA LYS A 783 56.76 -16.18 -47.07
C LYS A 783 56.63 -17.30 -48.12
N SER A 784 55.41 -17.61 -48.54
CA SER A 784 55.15 -18.48 -49.69
C SER A 784 53.92 -18.03 -50.49
N CYS A 785 53.91 -18.36 -51.78
CA CYS A 785 52.79 -18.16 -52.70
C CYS A 785 51.88 -19.39 -52.84
N ALA A 786 52.25 -20.52 -52.21
CA ALA A 786 51.46 -21.76 -52.16
C ALA A 786 50.45 -21.81 -51.00
N THR A 787 50.19 -20.68 -50.31
CA THR A 787 49.22 -20.63 -49.20
C THR A 787 47.77 -20.50 -49.72
N PRO A 788 46.77 -21.13 -49.08
CA PRO A 788 45.39 -21.20 -49.61
C PRO A 788 44.72 -19.84 -49.85
N ALA A 789 45.00 -18.84 -49.00
CA ALA A 789 44.42 -17.50 -49.14
C ALA A 789 45.11 -16.65 -50.23
N ALA A 790 46.41 -16.85 -50.47
CA ALA A 790 47.21 -15.92 -51.26
C ALA A 790 47.19 -16.15 -52.78
N ARG A 791 46.75 -17.34 -53.24
CA ARG A 791 46.43 -17.66 -54.65
C ARG A 791 47.52 -17.24 -55.65
N GLY A 792 48.78 -17.60 -55.39
CA GLY A 792 49.92 -17.27 -56.25
C GLY A 792 50.59 -15.90 -55.96
N ARG A 793 50.11 -15.14 -54.98
CA ARG A 793 50.81 -13.98 -54.39
C ARG A 793 51.57 -14.41 -53.14
N CYS A 794 52.65 -13.72 -52.80
CA CYS A 794 53.44 -14.02 -51.61
C CYS A 794 52.76 -13.51 -50.33
N ALA A 795 52.51 -14.38 -49.36
CA ALA A 795 52.02 -14.04 -48.03
C ALA A 795 52.93 -14.62 -46.93
N LYS A 796 52.92 -14.00 -45.74
CA LYS A 796 53.70 -14.44 -44.57
C LYS A 796 53.12 -15.73 -43.98
N LEU A 797 54.00 -16.64 -43.55
CA LEU A 797 53.62 -17.86 -42.83
C LEU A 797 53.24 -17.56 -41.38
N ASN A 798 52.58 -18.52 -40.70
CA ASN A 798 52.21 -18.37 -39.29
C ASN A 798 53.47 -18.14 -38.41
N GLY A 799 53.32 -17.36 -37.34
CA GLY A 799 54.39 -16.96 -36.43
C GLY A 799 55.27 -15.79 -36.92
N GLN A 800 55.10 -15.32 -38.16
CA GLN A 800 55.78 -14.12 -38.66
C GLN A 800 55.09 -12.84 -38.16
N THR A 801 55.85 -11.77 -37.90
CA THR A 801 55.28 -10.49 -37.47
C THR A 801 54.42 -9.83 -38.57
N CYS A 802 53.31 -9.17 -38.20
CA CYS A 802 52.37 -8.55 -39.13
C CYS A 802 51.77 -7.25 -38.55
N ALA A 803 51.28 -6.36 -39.41
CA ALA A 803 50.51 -5.18 -39.01
C ALA A 803 49.04 -5.27 -39.44
N ALA A 804 48.69 -6.10 -40.43
CA ALA A 804 47.33 -6.34 -40.88
C ALA A 804 47.08 -7.78 -41.37
N ASP A 805 45.81 -8.24 -41.27
CA ASP A 805 45.33 -9.56 -41.74
C ASP A 805 45.79 -9.92 -43.17
N ALA A 806 45.82 -8.93 -44.06
CA ALA A 806 46.16 -9.10 -45.47
C ALA A 806 47.63 -9.51 -45.72
N GLU A 807 48.50 -9.43 -44.71
CA GLU A 807 49.89 -9.85 -44.83
C GLU A 807 50.09 -11.37 -44.63
N CYS A 808 49.12 -12.05 -44.01
CA CYS A 808 49.22 -13.42 -43.52
C CYS A 808 48.57 -14.43 -44.46
N GLY A 809 49.21 -15.58 -44.68
CA GLY A 809 48.71 -16.66 -45.54
C GLY A 809 47.44 -17.35 -45.02
N SER A 810 47.12 -17.15 -43.74
CA SER A 810 45.87 -17.52 -43.07
C SER A 810 44.78 -16.46 -43.16
N GLY A 811 45.12 -15.20 -43.48
CA GLY A 811 44.22 -14.05 -43.38
C GLY A 811 43.94 -13.56 -41.96
N ALA A 812 44.73 -13.96 -40.96
CA ALA A 812 44.58 -13.52 -39.56
C ALA A 812 45.92 -12.99 -38.99
N CYS A 813 45.92 -11.72 -38.59
CA CYS A 813 46.99 -11.06 -37.86
C CYS A 813 46.47 -10.69 -36.47
N ALA A 814 46.93 -11.39 -35.42
CA ALA A 814 46.53 -11.13 -34.04
C ALA A 814 47.76 -11.08 -33.14
N ASP A 815 47.71 -10.24 -32.10
CA ASP A 815 48.79 -10.05 -31.13
C ASP A 815 50.17 -9.68 -31.77
N GLY A 816 50.16 -9.13 -32.99
CA GLY A 816 51.34 -8.72 -33.75
C GLY A 816 51.99 -9.80 -34.63
N VAL A 817 51.42 -11.00 -34.69
CA VAL A 817 51.92 -12.13 -35.49
C VAL A 817 50.84 -12.78 -36.36
N CYS A 818 51.25 -13.44 -37.43
CA CYS A 818 50.35 -14.19 -38.30
C CYS A 818 49.89 -15.47 -37.61
N CYS A 819 48.58 -15.62 -37.45
CA CYS A 819 47.96 -16.68 -36.66
C CYS A 819 47.26 -17.70 -37.54
N GLU A 820 47.15 -18.94 -37.09
CA GLU A 820 46.38 -19.99 -37.76
C GLU A 820 44.89 -19.62 -37.94
N SER A 821 44.34 -18.81 -37.03
CA SER A 821 43.00 -18.25 -37.08
C SER A 821 42.92 -16.93 -36.30
N ARG A 822 41.74 -16.28 -36.26
CA ARG A 822 41.53 -15.11 -35.39
C ARG A 822 41.20 -15.58 -33.96
N CYS A 823 42.16 -15.46 -33.05
CA CYS A 823 42.00 -15.84 -31.64
C CYS A 823 40.92 -14.99 -30.96
N GLY A 824 39.82 -15.63 -30.55
CA GLY A 824 38.57 -14.99 -30.11
C GLY A 824 38.37 -14.90 -28.60
N GLY A 825 39.10 -15.68 -27.80
CA GLY A 825 38.96 -15.69 -26.34
C GLY A 825 39.49 -14.42 -25.66
N GLN A 826 38.91 -14.02 -24.52
CA GLN A 826 39.39 -12.87 -23.72
C GLN A 826 40.80 -13.11 -23.16
N CYS A 827 41.09 -14.36 -22.77
CA CYS A 827 42.33 -14.82 -22.14
C CYS A 827 43.16 -15.71 -23.08
N GLU A 828 43.02 -15.49 -24.39
CA GLU A 828 43.75 -16.16 -25.46
C GLU A 828 44.77 -15.19 -26.09
N ALA A 829 45.88 -15.71 -26.61
CA ALA A 829 46.82 -14.95 -27.44
C ALA A 829 47.58 -15.82 -28.44
N CYS A 830 48.15 -15.16 -29.45
CA CYS A 830 48.92 -15.76 -30.54
C CYS A 830 50.44 -15.48 -30.47
N ASP A 831 50.85 -14.51 -29.65
CA ASP A 831 52.24 -14.10 -29.40
C ASP A 831 52.95 -14.94 -28.34
N VAL A 832 52.39 -16.10 -27.99
CA VAL A 832 52.88 -16.93 -26.87
C VAL A 832 54.25 -17.53 -27.22
N ALA A 833 55.25 -17.21 -26.38
CA ALA A 833 56.61 -17.70 -26.56
C ALA A 833 56.65 -19.25 -26.59
N GLY A 834 57.14 -19.81 -27.70
CA GLY A 834 57.16 -21.25 -27.97
C GLY A 834 55.99 -21.76 -28.83
N PHE A 835 54.94 -20.95 -29.04
CA PHE A 835 53.72 -21.29 -29.81
C PHE A 835 53.32 -20.16 -30.77
N LEU A 836 54.30 -19.43 -31.32
CA LEU A 836 54.07 -18.27 -32.18
C LEU A 836 53.24 -18.65 -33.41
N GLY A 837 52.05 -18.05 -33.53
CA GLY A 837 51.11 -18.33 -34.63
C GLY A 837 50.01 -19.35 -34.30
N GLU A 838 50.02 -19.95 -33.11
CA GLU A 838 48.93 -20.77 -32.57
C GLU A 838 48.13 -20.00 -31.51
N CYS A 839 46.80 -20.13 -31.50
CA CYS A 839 45.98 -19.50 -30.47
C CYS A 839 46.02 -20.32 -29.17
N ARG A 840 46.50 -19.73 -28.07
CA ARG A 840 46.71 -20.43 -26.78
C ARG A 840 46.23 -19.61 -25.58
N PRO A 841 45.73 -20.24 -24.49
CA PRO A 841 45.40 -19.53 -23.25
C PRO A 841 46.66 -18.95 -22.59
N ILE A 842 46.53 -17.74 -22.04
CA ILE A 842 47.63 -17.01 -21.38
C ILE A 842 47.44 -16.85 -19.88
N LYS A 843 48.55 -16.69 -19.16
CA LYS A 843 48.56 -16.35 -17.74
C LYS A 843 48.98 -14.88 -17.56
N GLY A 844 48.21 -14.11 -16.79
CA GLY A 844 48.43 -12.68 -16.58
C GLY A 844 47.33 -11.79 -17.18
N ALA A 845 47.67 -10.58 -17.63
CA ALA A 845 46.69 -9.66 -18.21
C ALA A 845 46.30 -10.04 -19.65
N PRO A 846 45.03 -9.82 -20.07
CA PRO A 846 44.60 -9.93 -21.47
C PRO A 846 45.49 -9.14 -22.44
N ARG A 847 45.68 -9.67 -23.65
CA ARG A 847 46.53 -9.06 -24.68
C ARG A 847 45.81 -8.03 -25.55
N ALA A 848 46.60 -7.05 -26.03
CA ALA A 848 46.37 -6.21 -27.21
C ALA A 848 44.91 -5.84 -27.54
N GLY A 849 44.26 -5.05 -26.68
CA GLY A 849 42.93 -4.47 -26.95
C GLY A 849 41.73 -5.33 -26.55
N ARG A 850 41.94 -6.57 -26.06
CA ARG A 850 40.90 -7.33 -25.35
C ARG A 850 40.56 -6.63 -24.02
N PRO A 851 39.29 -6.67 -23.54
CA PRO A 851 38.91 -6.04 -22.28
C PRO A 851 39.73 -6.56 -21.10
N ALA A 852 40.30 -5.66 -20.30
CA ALA A 852 41.02 -6.03 -19.09
C ALA A 852 40.08 -6.73 -18.07
N CYS A 853 40.63 -7.65 -17.28
CA CYS A 853 39.90 -8.21 -16.14
C CYS A 853 39.52 -7.08 -15.18
N VAL A 854 38.24 -6.95 -14.84
CA VAL A 854 37.73 -5.84 -14.03
C VAL A 854 38.19 -6.03 -12.58
N ALA A 855 39.07 -5.14 -12.12
CA ALA A 855 39.45 -5.07 -10.73
C ALA A 855 38.27 -4.52 -9.89
N GLY A 856 37.59 -5.40 -9.17
CA GLY A 856 36.76 -4.99 -8.03
C GLY A 856 37.65 -4.55 -6.86
N THR A 857 37.04 -3.88 -5.88
CA THR A 857 37.74 -3.28 -4.73
C THR A 857 37.96 -4.25 -3.57
N ASP A 858 37.65 -5.54 -3.74
CA ASP A 858 37.74 -6.57 -2.72
C ASP A 858 38.67 -7.72 -3.12
N VAL A 859 39.02 -8.56 -2.13
CA VAL A 859 39.90 -9.72 -2.33
C VAL A 859 39.21 -10.88 -3.07
N CYS A 860 37.93 -10.75 -3.41
CA CYS A 860 37.13 -11.79 -4.08
C CYS A 860 37.20 -11.70 -5.61
N SER A 861 37.68 -10.56 -6.13
CA SER A 861 37.69 -10.18 -7.53
C SER A 861 38.79 -10.87 -8.35
N ALA A 862 38.47 -11.34 -9.56
CA ALA A 862 39.44 -11.98 -10.46
C ALA A 862 40.33 -10.97 -11.20
N THR A 863 41.64 -10.99 -10.92
CA THR A 863 42.60 -9.96 -11.41
C THR A 863 43.43 -10.36 -12.63
N SER A 864 43.38 -11.61 -13.09
CA SER A 864 44.18 -12.10 -14.23
C SER A 864 43.64 -13.39 -14.86
N CYS A 865 44.03 -13.66 -16.11
CA CYS A 865 43.90 -14.95 -16.77
C CYS A 865 44.76 -16.02 -16.09
N ASP A 866 44.27 -17.26 -16.00
CA ASP A 866 44.92 -18.37 -15.28
C ASP A 866 45.92 -19.19 -16.14
N GLY A 867 45.83 -19.10 -17.47
CA GLY A 867 46.55 -19.94 -18.41
C GLY A 867 45.86 -21.28 -18.73
N VAL A 868 44.58 -21.43 -18.36
CA VAL A 868 43.78 -22.64 -18.58
C VAL A 868 42.53 -22.33 -19.39
N ARG A 869 41.80 -21.25 -19.06
CA ARG A 869 40.58 -20.83 -19.78
C ARG A 869 40.87 -19.75 -20.81
N VAL A 870 40.30 -19.90 -22.01
CA VAL A 870 40.43 -18.92 -23.11
C VAL A 870 39.37 -17.82 -23.07
N ASP A 871 38.14 -18.13 -22.62
CA ASP A 871 36.98 -17.24 -22.81
C ASP A 871 36.71 -16.26 -21.65
N GLU A 872 37.33 -16.44 -20.47
CA GLU A 872 37.03 -15.65 -19.27
C GLU A 872 38.23 -15.45 -18.34
N CYS A 873 38.26 -14.32 -17.62
CA CYS A 873 39.21 -14.07 -16.52
C CYS A 873 38.93 -15.00 -15.32
N ALA A 874 39.97 -15.59 -14.76
CA ALA A 874 39.83 -16.86 -14.06
C ALA A 874 40.55 -16.92 -12.70
N ALA A 875 40.03 -16.20 -11.70
CA ALA A 875 40.44 -16.35 -10.30
C ALA A 875 39.35 -15.84 -9.33
N PHE A 876 38.20 -16.52 -9.25
CA PHE A 876 37.33 -16.31 -8.09
C PHE A 876 38.06 -16.81 -6.85
N ALA A 877 38.15 -15.96 -5.82
CA ALA A 877 38.57 -16.42 -4.51
C ALA A 877 37.56 -17.47 -4.01
N ARG A 878 38.07 -18.58 -3.47
CA ARG A 878 37.24 -19.67 -2.94
C ARG A 878 36.35 -19.17 -1.78
N GLU A 879 35.22 -19.83 -1.54
CA GLU A 879 34.24 -19.46 -0.50
C GLU A 879 34.83 -19.43 0.94
N ASP A 880 35.98 -20.07 1.16
CA ASP A 880 36.74 -20.01 2.42
C ASP A 880 37.60 -18.74 2.56
N THR A 881 37.75 -17.92 1.51
CA THR A 881 38.60 -16.72 1.53
C THR A 881 37.94 -15.59 2.32
N GLU A 882 38.60 -15.16 3.40
CA GLU A 882 38.11 -14.07 4.25
C GLU A 882 38.27 -12.71 3.54
N CYS A 883 37.15 -12.04 3.27
CA CYS A 883 37.12 -10.78 2.56
C CYS A 883 36.96 -9.56 3.46
N ARG A 884 36.57 -9.78 4.72
CA ARG A 884 36.53 -8.78 5.78
C ARG A 884 36.74 -9.47 7.12
N ALA A 885 37.72 -9.03 7.89
CA ALA A 885 38.01 -9.57 9.23
C ALA A 885 37.05 -9.00 10.29
N GLN A 886 36.95 -9.67 11.44
CA GLN A 886 36.25 -9.15 12.61
C GLN A 886 36.97 -7.92 13.15
N SER A 887 36.23 -6.84 13.40
CA SER A 887 36.81 -5.59 13.93
C SER A 887 35.80 -4.85 14.80
N CYS A 888 36.23 -4.39 15.97
CA CYS A 888 35.46 -3.47 16.79
C CYS A 888 36.29 -2.21 17.02
N ALA A 889 35.71 -1.07 16.66
CA ALA A 889 36.21 0.27 16.94
C ALA A 889 35.05 1.17 17.35
N ASP A 890 35.30 2.19 18.18
CA ASP A 890 34.32 3.20 18.57
C ASP A 890 32.95 2.66 19.00
N GLY A 891 32.95 1.58 19.79
CA GLY A 891 31.73 0.96 20.30
C GLY A 891 30.85 0.31 19.22
N LEU A 892 31.42 -0.07 18.08
CA LEU A 892 30.74 -0.71 16.96
C LEU A 892 31.53 -1.95 16.49
N ALA A 893 31.00 -3.14 16.72
CA ALA A 893 31.60 -4.41 16.28
C ALA A 893 31.09 -4.80 14.89
N THR A 894 32.01 -5.09 13.98
CA THR A 894 31.78 -5.52 12.60
C THR A 894 32.07 -7.00 12.46
N ARG A 895 31.12 -7.76 11.92
CA ARG A 895 31.28 -9.21 11.72
C ARG A 895 32.23 -9.52 10.56
N PRO A 896 33.00 -10.63 10.65
CA PRO A 896 33.81 -11.11 9.54
C PRO A 896 32.91 -11.61 8.39
N ALA A 897 33.44 -11.59 7.17
CA ALA A 897 32.77 -12.10 5.98
C ALA A 897 33.77 -12.82 5.05
N ARG A 898 33.26 -13.78 4.28
CA ARG A 898 34.00 -14.54 3.26
C ARG A 898 33.41 -14.30 1.88
N CYS A 899 34.19 -14.54 0.84
CA CYS A 899 33.77 -14.38 -0.56
C CYS A 899 32.59 -15.30 -0.90
N ASP A 900 31.67 -14.80 -1.73
CA ASP A 900 30.39 -15.46 -2.07
C ASP A 900 30.50 -16.54 -3.19
N GLY A 901 31.72 -16.91 -3.59
CA GLY A 901 31.97 -17.83 -4.71
C GLY A 901 31.68 -17.25 -6.10
N LYS A 902 31.14 -16.02 -6.20
CA LYS A 902 30.77 -15.32 -7.45
C LYS A 902 31.58 -14.04 -7.69
N GLY A 903 32.49 -13.71 -6.77
CA GLY A 903 33.45 -12.62 -6.90
C GLY A 903 33.11 -11.38 -6.08
N ALA A 904 32.24 -11.47 -5.07
CA ALA A 904 31.90 -10.36 -4.20
C ALA A 904 32.04 -10.69 -2.71
N CYS A 905 32.45 -9.69 -1.92
CA CYS A 905 32.36 -9.72 -0.46
C CYS A 905 30.96 -9.28 0.02
N PRO A 906 30.25 -10.08 0.84
CA PRO A 906 28.94 -9.71 1.38
C PRO A 906 28.91 -8.36 2.11
N ALA A 907 27.75 -7.70 2.12
CA ALA A 907 27.53 -6.39 2.74
C ALA A 907 27.98 -6.33 4.22
N VAL A 908 28.40 -5.14 4.67
CA VAL A 908 28.93 -4.93 6.03
C VAL A 908 27.83 -5.10 7.08
N LEU A 909 28.06 -5.97 8.06
CA LEU A 909 27.16 -6.19 9.19
C LEU A 909 27.82 -5.68 10.47
N THR A 910 27.27 -4.61 11.05
CA THR A 910 27.75 -3.96 12.27
C THR A 910 26.74 -4.08 13.42
N SER A 911 27.22 -4.22 14.65
CA SER A 911 26.43 -4.26 15.88
C SER A 911 27.00 -3.24 16.88
N PRO A 912 26.19 -2.31 17.41
CA PRO A 912 26.64 -1.39 18.45
C PRO A 912 26.86 -2.11 19.78
N CYS A 913 27.88 -1.68 20.53
CA CYS A 913 28.30 -2.26 21.81
C CYS A 913 27.54 -1.71 23.02
N ASN A 914 26.48 -0.93 22.80
CA ASN A 914 25.53 -0.49 23.84
C ASN A 914 26.19 0.11 25.11
N GLY A 915 27.20 0.98 24.90
CA GLY A 915 27.93 1.66 25.99
C GLY A 915 29.15 0.91 26.52
N TYR A 916 29.37 -0.35 26.11
CA TYR A 916 30.63 -1.05 26.37
C TYR A 916 31.69 -0.71 25.31
N GLY A 917 32.95 -0.68 25.74
CA GLY A 917 34.11 -0.56 24.87
C GLY A 917 34.36 -1.83 24.06
N CYS A 918 35.15 -1.70 23.00
CA CYS A 918 35.64 -2.85 22.25
C CYS A 918 36.68 -3.63 23.06
N ASP A 919 36.68 -4.95 22.91
CA ASP A 919 37.76 -5.79 23.40
C ASP A 919 38.90 -5.79 22.36
N PRO A 920 40.12 -5.34 22.74
CA PRO A 920 41.23 -5.25 21.80
C PRO A 920 41.78 -6.62 21.37
N THR A 921 41.42 -7.70 22.07
CA THR A 921 41.87 -9.07 21.86
C THR A 921 40.88 -9.85 21.01
N THR A 922 39.59 -9.86 21.40
CA THR A 922 38.54 -10.61 20.66
C THR A 922 37.97 -9.84 19.47
N LYS A 923 38.25 -8.53 19.38
CA LYS A 923 37.71 -7.62 18.34
C LYS A 923 36.19 -7.56 18.31
N ASP A 924 35.55 -7.82 19.43
CA ASP A 924 34.10 -7.74 19.62
C ASP A 924 33.73 -6.73 20.72
N CYS A 925 32.44 -6.50 20.92
CA CYS A 925 31.94 -5.73 22.05
C CYS A 925 32.24 -6.44 23.38
N ARG A 926 32.76 -5.70 24.36
CA ARG A 926 32.80 -6.22 25.74
C ARG A 926 31.39 -6.37 26.28
N THR A 927 31.19 -7.36 27.14
CA THR A 927 29.90 -7.63 27.81
C THR A 927 29.93 -7.30 29.31
N THR A 928 31.12 -7.03 29.83
CA THR A 928 31.38 -6.53 31.19
C THR A 928 32.48 -5.46 31.15
N CYS A 929 32.59 -4.68 32.22
CA CYS A 929 33.69 -3.75 32.43
C CYS A 929 34.40 -4.06 33.76
N ALA A 930 35.68 -3.68 33.89
CA ALA A 930 36.39 -3.66 35.15
C ALA A 930 36.70 -2.22 35.59
N ALA A 931 36.83 -1.29 34.63
CA ALA A 931 37.00 0.14 34.85
C ALA A 931 36.27 0.96 33.78
N ASP A 932 36.11 2.27 34.01
CA ASP A 932 35.49 3.22 33.06
C ASP A 932 36.08 3.17 31.65
N ALA A 933 37.37 2.84 31.51
CA ALA A 933 38.04 2.71 30.22
C ALA A 933 37.57 1.50 29.38
N ASP A 934 36.86 0.55 30.00
CA ASP A 934 36.20 -0.56 29.30
C ASP A 934 34.80 -0.18 28.80
N CYS A 935 34.36 1.06 29.01
CA CYS A 935 33.10 1.64 28.54
C CYS A 935 33.34 2.64 27.40
N PHE A 936 32.32 2.83 26.56
CA PHE A 936 32.40 3.68 25.38
C PHE A 936 31.50 4.92 25.48
N GLY A 937 32.02 6.08 25.10
CA GLY A 937 31.32 7.36 25.19
C GLY A 937 31.10 7.82 26.64
N ASP A 938 29.91 8.37 26.93
CA ASP A 938 29.57 8.94 28.25
C ASP A 938 29.30 7.89 29.35
N PHE A 939 29.80 6.67 29.23
CA PHE A 939 29.53 5.57 30.14
C PHE A 939 30.70 5.35 31.14
N ARG A 940 30.38 4.89 32.35
CA ARG A 940 31.32 4.54 33.42
C ARG A 940 31.04 3.15 33.95
N CYS A 941 32.02 2.50 34.56
CA CYS A 941 31.86 1.14 35.06
C CYS A 941 31.31 1.12 36.49
N LEU A 942 30.17 0.45 36.69
CA LEU A 942 29.59 0.19 38.01
C LEU A 942 29.13 -1.29 38.06
N GLU A 943 29.62 -2.04 39.03
CA GLU A 943 29.31 -3.47 39.24
C GLU A 943 29.38 -4.32 37.95
N SER A 944 30.50 -4.20 37.24
CA SER A 944 30.77 -4.84 35.96
C SER A 944 29.88 -4.42 34.77
N LYS A 945 29.07 -3.36 34.92
CA LYS A 945 28.22 -2.82 33.85
C LYS A 945 28.60 -1.39 33.47
N CYS A 946 28.60 -1.11 32.17
CA CYS A 946 28.75 0.25 31.67
C CYS A 946 27.43 1.00 31.77
N VAL A 947 27.39 2.06 32.58
CA VAL A 947 26.20 2.90 32.83
C VAL A 947 26.50 4.37 32.58
N ARG A 948 25.51 5.13 32.10
CA ARG A 948 25.72 6.51 31.64
C ARG A 948 26.06 7.45 32.81
N ARG A 949 27.04 8.35 32.62
CA ARG A 949 27.50 9.32 33.64
C ARG A 949 26.39 10.33 33.96
N GLY A 950 26.22 10.68 35.24
CA GLY A 950 25.23 11.67 35.71
C GLY A 950 24.21 11.18 36.76
N ALA A 951 24.53 10.14 37.53
CA ALA A 951 23.64 9.63 38.57
C ALA A 951 23.49 10.57 39.78
N ARG A 952 22.29 10.59 40.36
CA ARG A 952 21.92 11.36 41.58
C ARG A 952 21.35 10.40 42.61
N CYS A 953 21.34 10.77 43.89
CA CYS A 953 20.67 9.94 44.89
C CYS A 953 19.17 9.80 44.61
N SER A 954 18.63 8.61 44.87
CA SER A 954 17.18 8.35 44.87
C SER A 954 16.47 9.25 45.89
N PRO A 955 15.16 9.55 45.73
CA PRO A 955 14.44 10.47 46.63
C PRO A 955 14.40 10.03 48.10
N ASP A 956 14.48 8.71 48.35
CA ASP A 956 14.57 8.07 49.67
C ASP A 956 16.03 7.93 50.19
N GLY A 957 17.03 8.30 49.38
CA GLY A 957 18.44 8.26 49.74
C GLY A 957 19.03 6.85 49.87
N THR A 958 18.43 5.82 49.26
CA THR A 958 18.89 4.42 49.37
C THR A 958 19.78 3.95 48.21
N ALA A 959 19.76 4.64 47.07
CA ALA A 959 20.47 4.24 45.86
C ALA A 959 21.01 5.44 45.07
N LEU A 960 21.98 5.18 44.18
CA LEU A 960 22.34 6.10 43.09
C LEU A 960 21.55 5.73 41.84
N VAL A 961 20.82 6.69 41.29
CA VAL A 961 19.96 6.51 40.10
C VAL A 961 20.52 7.34 38.96
N SER A 962 20.88 6.70 37.85
CA SER A 962 21.32 7.35 36.61
C SER A 962 20.14 8.03 35.88
N ALA A 963 20.44 8.93 34.95
CA ALA A 963 19.42 9.69 34.21
C ALA A 963 18.52 8.81 33.31
N ASP A 964 18.95 7.60 32.99
CA ASP A 964 18.22 6.53 32.29
C ASP A 964 17.52 5.53 33.24
N GLY A 965 17.47 5.82 34.55
CA GLY A 965 16.64 5.11 35.52
C GLY A 965 17.27 3.86 36.15
N VAL A 966 18.54 3.57 35.90
CA VAL A 966 19.25 2.43 36.52
C VAL A 966 19.71 2.81 37.93
N SER A 967 19.27 2.04 38.93
CA SER A 967 19.59 2.27 40.35
C SER A 967 20.63 1.27 40.88
N ALA A 968 21.71 1.76 41.49
CA ALA A 968 22.67 0.97 42.26
C ALA A 968 22.47 1.23 43.76
N SER A 969 22.22 0.19 44.56
CA SER A 969 21.95 0.32 45.99
C SER A 969 23.18 0.79 46.77
N CYS A 970 22.97 1.68 47.73
CA CYS A 970 24.01 2.13 48.66
C CYS A 970 24.11 1.28 49.93
N SER A 971 23.27 0.25 50.08
CA SER A 971 23.18 -0.58 51.28
C SER A 971 24.55 -1.16 51.66
N PRO A 972 24.97 -1.12 52.94
CA PRO A 972 24.18 -0.77 54.13
C PRO A 972 24.12 0.73 54.48
N TYR A 973 24.64 1.63 53.63
CA TYR A 973 24.74 3.07 53.87
C TYR A 973 23.70 3.91 53.10
N VAL A 974 23.45 5.13 53.56
CA VAL A 974 22.62 6.09 52.79
C VAL A 974 23.41 6.81 51.70
N CYS A 975 22.72 7.20 50.64
CA CYS A 975 23.21 8.07 49.57
C CYS A 975 23.16 9.54 50.02
N ALA A 976 24.16 10.34 49.63
CA ALA A 976 24.15 11.78 49.83
C ALA A 976 24.64 12.52 48.57
N SER A 977 23.84 13.48 48.10
CA SER A 977 24.04 14.26 46.86
C SER A 977 24.05 13.40 45.59
N ASP A 978 25.21 12.85 45.23
CA ASP A 978 25.53 12.13 44.00
C ASP A 978 26.46 10.93 44.24
N ALA A 979 26.68 10.54 45.50
CA ALA A 979 27.45 9.35 45.89
C ALA A 979 26.80 8.56 47.05
N CYS A 980 26.96 7.23 47.05
CA CYS A 980 26.74 6.41 48.23
C CYS A 980 27.77 6.75 49.31
N ARG A 981 27.35 6.85 50.58
CA ARG A 981 28.31 6.88 51.69
C ARG A 981 28.99 5.51 51.81
N THR A 982 30.22 5.52 52.30
CA THR A 982 31.04 4.31 52.53
C THR A 982 31.46 4.15 53.99
N LYS A 983 31.01 5.09 54.85
CA LYS A 983 31.21 5.12 56.30
C LYS A 983 30.02 5.84 56.95
N CYS A 984 29.73 5.50 58.20
CA CYS A 984 28.72 6.15 59.02
C CYS A 984 29.37 6.95 60.17
N GLY A 985 28.74 8.07 60.55
CA GLY A 985 29.05 8.78 61.79
C GLY A 985 27.94 8.62 62.85
N THR A 986 26.74 8.33 62.40
CA THR A 986 25.56 8.02 63.21
C THR A 986 24.75 6.91 62.55
N THR A 987 23.82 6.28 63.29
CA THR A 987 22.86 5.33 62.72
C THR A 987 21.99 5.93 61.61
N GLY A 988 21.83 7.26 61.55
CA GLY A 988 21.15 7.94 60.44
C GLY A 988 21.92 7.94 59.11
N ASP A 989 23.20 7.55 59.11
CA ASP A 989 23.99 7.33 57.89
C ASP A 989 23.86 5.89 57.37
N CYS A 990 23.11 5.04 58.07
CA CYS A 990 22.84 3.64 57.74
C CYS A 990 21.41 3.45 57.23
N GLN A 991 21.23 2.47 56.35
CA GLN A 991 19.89 2.09 55.90
C GLN A 991 19.11 1.34 56.99
N ALA A 992 17.79 1.33 56.86
CA ALA A 992 16.91 0.64 57.81
C ALA A 992 17.32 -0.84 57.97
N GLY A 993 17.37 -1.31 59.22
CA GLY A 993 17.88 -2.63 59.57
C GLY A 993 19.37 -2.68 59.95
N PHE A 994 20.14 -1.60 59.71
CA PHE A 994 21.54 -1.49 60.10
C PHE A 994 21.75 -0.39 61.15
N VAL A 995 22.70 -0.60 62.05
CA VAL A 995 23.16 0.38 63.03
C VAL A 995 24.62 0.76 62.75
N CYS A 996 24.98 2.00 63.01
CA CYS A 996 26.37 2.43 62.86
C CYS A 996 27.20 1.87 64.02
N ASP A 997 28.17 1.01 63.74
CA ASP A 997 29.18 0.62 64.72
C ASP A 997 30.17 1.78 64.92
N PRO A 998 30.26 2.38 66.12
CA PRO A 998 31.19 3.49 66.39
C PRO A 998 32.67 3.08 66.28
N GLY A 999 32.98 1.79 66.37
CA GLY A 999 34.35 1.28 66.31
C GLY A 999 34.89 1.19 64.87
N SER A 1000 34.13 0.57 63.96
CA SER A 1000 34.51 0.42 62.54
C SER A 1000 34.05 1.57 61.64
N LEU A 1001 33.14 2.43 62.12
CA LEU A 1001 32.41 3.42 61.30
C LEU A 1001 31.65 2.77 60.13
N ALA A 1002 31.21 1.52 60.33
CA ALA A 1002 30.46 0.75 59.34
C ALA A 1002 29.03 0.47 59.79
N CYS A 1003 28.12 0.38 58.84
CA CYS A 1003 26.73 0.01 59.09
C CYS A 1003 26.60 -1.52 59.15
N VAL A 1004 26.23 -2.03 60.33
CA VAL A 1004 26.18 -3.46 60.65
C VAL A 1004 24.79 -3.87 61.16
N ALA A 1005 24.40 -5.14 60.94
CA ALA A 1005 23.13 -5.64 61.44
C ALA A 1005 23.15 -5.81 62.98
N PRO A 1006 22.07 -5.47 63.70
CA PRO A 1006 22.00 -5.62 65.15
C PRO A 1006 22.02 -7.10 65.57
N ALA A 1007 22.92 -7.47 66.47
CA ALA A 1007 23.13 -8.85 66.88
C ALA A 1007 22.10 -9.33 67.91
N GLY A 1008 21.37 -10.42 67.62
CA GLY A 1008 20.66 -11.19 68.65
C GLY A 1008 19.31 -11.82 68.26
N ALA A 1009 19.30 -12.80 67.35
CA ALA A 1009 18.23 -13.80 67.26
C ALA A 1009 18.74 -15.08 66.57
N THR A 1010 19.15 -16.07 67.36
CA THR A 1010 19.35 -17.45 66.91
C THR A 1010 18.24 -18.35 67.46
N GLU A 1011 17.92 -19.39 66.71
CA GLU A 1011 16.82 -20.33 66.93
C GLU A 1011 16.94 -21.08 68.28
N ASP A 1012 15.81 -21.48 68.86
CA ASP A 1012 15.75 -22.78 69.53
C ASP A 1012 14.33 -23.37 69.61
N SER A 1013 14.26 -24.68 69.86
CA SER A 1013 13.07 -25.52 69.60
C SER A 1013 12.37 -26.04 70.87
N GLY A 1014 11.03 -26.02 70.84
CA GLY A 1014 10.18 -26.99 71.56
C GLY A 1014 9.55 -26.59 72.91
N GLY A 1015 8.25 -26.91 73.06
CA GLY A 1015 7.68 -27.34 74.34
C GLY A 1015 6.81 -26.36 75.15
N GLY A 1016 5.48 -26.50 75.02
CA GLY A 1016 4.58 -26.71 76.17
C GLY A 1016 4.12 -25.55 77.09
N CYS A 1017 2.80 -25.52 77.32
CA CYS A 1017 2.12 -25.09 78.57
C CYS A 1017 2.14 -23.60 79.02
N ALA A 1018 1.03 -22.91 78.67
CA ALA A 1018 0.02 -22.32 79.57
C ALA A 1018 0.36 -21.48 80.84
N VAL A 1019 -0.54 -20.52 81.12
CA VAL A 1019 -0.67 -19.66 82.32
C VAL A 1019 0.37 -18.51 82.39
N GLY A 1020 0.05 -17.24 82.70
CA GLY A 1020 -1.23 -16.56 82.95
C GLY A 1020 -1.12 -15.47 84.05
N ARG A 1021 -1.93 -14.39 83.95
CA ARG A 1021 -2.14 -13.30 84.97
C ARG A 1021 -0.96 -12.31 85.20
N THR A 1022 -1.10 -11.05 85.69
CA THR A 1022 -2.24 -10.10 85.89
C THR A 1022 -1.74 -8.67 86.22
N ALA A 1023 -2.57 -7.66 85.91
CA ALA A 1023 -2.86 -6.43 86.67
C ALA A 1023 -1.86 -5.23 86.77
N GLY A 1024 -2.43 -4.02 86.66
CA GLY A 1024 -1.82 -2.73 87.04
C GLY A 1024 -2.41 -1.51 86.28
N GLY A 1025 -3.33 -0.74 86.89
CA GLY A 1025 -3.81 0.56 86.37
C GLY A 1025 -3.06 1.77 86.99
N PRO A 1026 -3.57 3.03 86.97
CA PRO A 1026 -4.95 3.46 86.65
C PRO A 1026 -5.13 4.77 85.80
N LEU A 1027 -6.42 5.15 85.69
CA LEU A 1027 -7.16 6.33 85.11
C LEU A 1027 -6.86 7.72 85.76
N PRO A 1028 -7.60 8.86 85.50
CA PRO A 1028 -8.84 9.15 84.70
C PRO A 1028 -8.64 10.25 83.60
N TRP A 1029 -9.59 10.89 82.88
CA TRP A 1029 -11.05 11.25 82.96
C TRP A 1029 -11.76 10.97 81.59
N LEU A 1030 -13.03 10.52 81.48
CA LEU A 1030 -14.36 11.20 81.50
C LEU A 1030 -14.60 12.24 80.36
N ALA A 1031 -15.72 12.28 79.60
CA ALA A 1031 -17.01 11.54 79.54
C ALA A 1031 -17.77 11.90 78.21
N ALA A 1032 -18.88 11.29 77.72
CA ALA A 1032 -19.47 9.93 77.77
C ALA A 1032 -20.75 9.85 76.85
N LEU A 1033 -21.33 8.64 76.68
CA LEU A 1033 -22.72 8.31 76.22
C LEU A 1033 -23.04 8.50 74.71
N SER A 1034 -23.71 7.58 73.96
CA SER A 1034 -24.29 6.22 74.17
C SER A 1034 -24.27 5.47 72.81
N ALA A 1035 -24.00 4.17 72.63
CA ALA A 1035 -24.53 2.93 73.24
C ALA A 1035 -26.02 2.64 72.87
N LEU A 1036 -26.47 1.42 72.54
CA LEU A 1036 -25.87 0.07 72.36
C LEU A 1036 -26.92 -0.85 71.68
N GLY A 1037 -26.57 -2.02 71.11
CA GLY A 1037 -27.59 -2.89 70.48
C GLY A 1037 -27.20 -4.26 69.90
N LEU A 1038 -26.13 -4.92 70.35
CA LEU A 1038 -25.84 -6.31 69.96
C LEU A 1038 -26.70 -7.30 70.79
N ALA A 1039 -27.27 -8.34 70.15
CA ALA A 1039 -26.95 -9.75 70.45
C ALA A 1039 -27.93 -10.84 69.93
N ARG A 1040 -27.32 -11.97 69.54
CA ARG A 1040 -27.73 -13.39 69.76
C ARG A 1040 -28.72 -14.14 68.82
N ARG A 1041 -28.15 -15.26 68.34
CA ARG A 1041 -28.68 -16.65 68.33
C ARG A 1041 -29.62 -17.13 67.21
N SER A 1042 -28.98 -17.77 66.22
CA SER A 1042 -29.14 -19.21 65.89
C SER A 1042 -30.54 -19.85 65.91
N ARG A 1043 -31.01 -20.32 64.74
CA ARG A 1043 -31.13 -21.77 64.40
C ARG A 1043 -31.97 -22.02 63.13
N GLU A 1044 -31.36 -22.75 62.19
CA GLU A 1044 -31.89 -23.96 61.53
C GLU A 1044 -33.22 -23.99 60.72
N ARG A 1045 -33.12 -24.67 59.56
CA ARG A 1045 -34.16 -25.43 58.79
C ARG A 1045 -35.02 -24.72 57.74
N ARG A 1046 -34.54 -24.85 56.49
CA ARG A 1046 -35.19 -25.56 55.36
C ARG A 1046 -36.74 -25.71 55.43
N ARG A 1047 -37.44 -25.16 54.45
CA ARG A 1047 -37.96 -25.95 53.30
C ARG A 1047 -38.52 -25.07 52.15
N THR A 1048 -38.19 -25.53 50.95
CA THR A 1048 -38.98 -25.55 49.69
C THR A 1048 -40.51 -25.51 49.86
N ALA A 1049 -41.34 -25.09 48.88
CA ALA A 1049 -41.13 -24.53 47.53
C ALA A 1049 -42.50 -24.06 46.98
N MET A 1050 -42.54 -23.26 45.91
CA MET A 1050 -43.25 -23.61 44.65
C MET A 1050 -43.20 -22.46 43.63
N ARG A 1051 -43.37 -22.84 42.36
CA ARG A 1051 -43.42 -21.96 41.18
C ARG A 1051 -44.67 -21.07 41.20
N ARG A 1052 -44.53 -19.84 40.70
CA ARG A 1052 -45.23 -19.40 39.49
C ARG A 1052 -44.31 -18.51 38.68
#